data_AF-A0A5P2BZE0-F1
#
_entry.id   AF-A0A5P2BZE0-F1
#
_cell.length_a   1.000
_cell.length_b   1.000
_cell.length_c   1.000
_cell.angle_alpha   90.00
_cell.angle_beta   90.00
_cell.angle_gamma   90.00
#
_symmetry.space_group_name_H-M   'P 1'
#
loop_
_entity.id
_entity.type
_entity.pdbx_description
1 polymer ?
#
loop_
_entity_poly.entity_id
_entity_poly.type
_entity_poly.pdbx_seq_one_letter_code
_entity_poly.pdbx_strand_id
1 'polypeptide(L)'
;MPSNTNASSGHKSGKKKGRRARLVVIVLVLAIVGGIGFGAYWSVSTVRASFPQTKGTIKLDGLAGPVDVKRDGNGIPQIYAESDADLFMAQGFVQAQDRFWEMDVRRHMTSGRLSEMFGKSQVKTDEFLRTLGWHRVAKKEYDSKLSPETKKYLQAYAKGVNAYLSGKDGKDISVEYAALGFENDYKPQEWTPVDSVAWLKAMAWDLRGNMQDEIDRSLMTSRLGPSQIKDLYPEYPFKRNKPVVREGAYNSVTGKYDPEAKATGTQSGTGGTGTGTSGTPGTGTGGTGTGGTGTNTGTGNGAAGTGLAGGTEAPNGLQSQLNGVSGALDEVPAILGPNGNGIGSNSWVVSGKHTITGKPLLANDPHLAPQLPSVWYQMGLHCRSVSDKCQYDVSGYTFSGMPGVVIGHNQDIAWGMTNLGADVTDLYLEKFTGDGYQYDDKVLPFTSREETIKVAGGKDKKITVRETNNGPLISDRDDELVKVGKKAGVDTAAPDRGDGYGVALRWTALTPGKSMDAVFELNKAKNFTEFRKAAASFEVPSQNLIYADTEGNIGYQAPGRIPKRGKGDGSLPAPGWDRAYRWTGYIPQDALPYEYNPKRGYIVTANQAVIDDRDKADYPYKLTSDWGYGARSQRIDDLIQSKIKNGGKISTEDMRLMQMDNSSEIAKLLVPKLLKIDVKDKYVREAQKLLEGWDYTQDADSAAAAYFNSVWRNILKLAIGNKLPKELRVKGQCLTVEPAGNTGPADEGKKVRECGERDADSAQPDGGDRYYEVIRKIIDDETNDWWKSPGTRTDDETKTRDQLFKRALEDARWDLTAKLGKDVDSWSWGRLHRLELKNQTLGTEGPGWLQWVLNRGPWNLGGGEAAVNATGWNAAGGYGVLWVPSMRMVVNLKDLDKSKWINLTGASGHAYNDHYTDQTEKWTKGELLPWAFSDKAVEGSTSDKLVLRP
;
A
#
# COMPACT_ATOMS: atom_id res chain seq x y z
N MET A 1 68.84 12.00 -49.07
CA MET A 1 69.54 10.84 -49.70
C MET A 1 69.36 9.63 -48.78
N PRO A 2 69.47 8.37 -49.25
CA PRO A 2 69.30 7.86 -50.62
C PRO A 2 67.82 7.36 -50.76
N SER A 3 67.35 6.32 -51.48
CA SER A 3 67.92 5.36 -52.46
C SER A 3 66.82 4.81 -53.38
N ASN A 4 67.20 4.23 -54.53
CA ASN A 4 66.36 3.37 -55.39
C ASN A 4 66.25 1.94 -54.76
N THR A 5 65.44 0.96 -55.17
CA THR A 5 64.87 0.52 -56.48
C THR A 5 63.46 -0.10 -56.24
N ASN A 6 62.74 -0.86 -57.10
CA ASN A 6 62.98 -1.50 -58.41
C ASN A 6 61.65 -1.78 -59.18
N ALA A 7 61.74 -2.39 -60.36
CA ALA A 7 60.64 -3.01 -61.14
C ALA A 7 60.78 -4.57 -61.15
N SER A 8 59.95 -5.41 -61.78
CA SER A 8 58.91 -5.21 -62.81
C SER A 8 57.90 -6.38 -62.94
N SER A 9 56.89 -6.21 -63.82
CA SER A 9 56.11 -7.25 -64.52
C SER A 9 54.99 -8.01 -63.76
N GLY A 10 53.97 -8.49 -64.50
CA GLY A 10 52.89 -9.33 -63.95
C GLY A 10 51.46 -9.09 -64.48
N HIS A 11 51.20 -9.31 -65.78
CA HIS A 11 49.85 -9.20 -66.36
C HIS A 11 48.92 -10.36 -65.91
N LYS A 12 47.71 -10.07 -65.36
CA LYS A 12 46.49 -10.90 -65.56
C LYS A 12 45.17 -10.26 -65.03
N SER A 13 44.08 -10.59 -65.73
CA SER A 13 42.71 -10.08 -65.56
C SER A 13 42.11 -10.20 -64.15
N GLY A 14 41.72 -9.07 -63.54
CA GLY A 14 41.10 -9.01 -62.20
C GLY A 14 39.57 -8.82 -62.14
N LYS A 15 38.90 -8.46 -63.25
CA LYS A 15 37.51 -7.92 -63.25
C LYS A 15 36.38 -8.89 -62.80
N LYS A 16 36.69 -10.16 -62.46
CA LYS A 16 35.67 -11.13 -61.95
C LYS A 16 35.49 -11.16 -60.42
N LYS A 17 36.46 -10.74 -59.60
CA LYS A 17 36.35 -10.84 -58.12
C LYS A 17 35.27 -9.91 -57.52
N GLY A 18 35.27 -8.63 -57.90
CA GLY A 18 34.34 -7.62 -57.34
C GLY A 18 32.84 -7.91 -57.58
N ARG A 19 32.49 -8.57 -58.70
CA ARG A 19 31.10 -8.92 -59.01
C ARG A 19 30.56 -10.05 -58.11
N ARG A 20 31.40 -11.00 -57.69
CA ARG A 20 31.03 -12.01 -56.68
C ARG A 20 30.89 -11.39 -55.29
N ALA A 21 31.82 -10.52 -54.89
CA ALA A 21 31.75 -9.84 -53.60
C ALA A 21 30.48 -8.99 -53.44
N ARG A 22 30.12 -8.18 -54.46
CA ARG A 22 28.84 -7.45 -54.47
C ARG A 22 27.62 -8.37 -54.37
N LEU A 23 27.63 -9.52 -55.05
CA LEU A 23 26.50 -10.46 -55.03
C LEU A 23 26.33 -11.12 -53.65
N VAL A 24 27.43 -11.47 -52.98
CA VAL A 24 27.41 -11.95 -51.58
C VAL A 24 26.87 -10.89 -50.62
N VAL A 25 27.29 -9.62 -50.77
CA VAL A 25 26.77 -8.51 -49.96
C VAL A 25 25.28 -8.27 -50.22
N ILE A 26 24.82 -8.33 -51.48
CA ILE A 26 23.40 -8.21 -51.83
C ILE A 26 22.58 -9.37 -51.24
N VAL A 27 23.08 -10.61 -51.29
CA VAL A 27 22.40 -11.77 -50.67
C VAL A 27 22.37 -11.63 -49.14
N LEU A 28 23.44 -11.15 -48.49
CA LEU A 28 23.43 -10.85 -47.06
C LEU A 28 22.44 -9.75 -46.69
N VAL A 29 22.39 -8.65 -47.46
CA VAL A 29 21.42 -7.57 -47.23
C VAL A 29 19.99 -8.05 -47.45
N LEU A 30 19.73 -8.86 -48.48
CA LEU A 30 18.40 -9.46 -48.72
C LEU A 30 18.02 -10.50 -47.66
N ALA A 31 18.98 -11.26 -47.11
CA ALA A 31 18.75 -12.19 -46.00
C ALA A 31 18.48 -11.43 -44.68
N ILE A 32 19.18 -10.31 -44.44
CA ILE A 32 18.94 -9.44 -43.29
C ILE A 32 17.58 -8.73 -43.41
N VAL A 33 17.26 -8.14 -44.57
CA VAL A 33 15.96 -7.51 -44.82
C VAL A 33 14.82 -8.54 -44.80
N GLY A 34 15.04 -9.74 -45.34
CA GLY A 34 14.09 -10.85 -45.27
C GLY A 34 13.89 -11.37 -43.84
N GLY A 35 14.96 -11.48 -43.06
CA GLY A 35 14.91 -11.87 -41.65
C GLY A 35 14.24 -10.82 -40.76
N ILE A 36 14.52 -9.53 -40.99
CA ILE A 36 13.84 -8.40 -40.33
C ILE A 36 12.36 -8.36 -40.73
N GLY A 37 12.05 -8.53 -42.02
CA GLY A 37 10.66 -8.55 -42.51
C GLY A 37 9.86 -9.73 -41.96
N PHE A 38 10.44 -10.93 -41.96
CA PHE A 38 9.83 -12.12 -41.37
C PHE A 38 9.69 -12.00 -39.85
N GLY A 39 10.71 -11.50 -39.16
CA GLY A 39 10.67 -11.25 -37.71
C GLY A 39 9.62 -10.21 -37.33
N ALA A 40 9.54 -9.10 -38.06
CA ALA A 40 8.52 -8.07 -37.85
C ALA A 40 7.11 -8.61 -38.14
N TYR A 41 6.93 -9.37 -39.22
CA TYR A 41 5.65 -10.04 -39.52
C TYR A 41 5.26 -11.03 -38.41
N TRP A 42 6.20 -11.88 -37.98
CA TRP A 42 5.98 -12.85 -36.90
C TRP A 42 5.60 -12.16 -35.59
N SER A 43 6.35 -11.15 -35.15
CA SER A 43 6.06 -10.39 -33.93
C SER A 43 4.69 -9.68 -34.00
N VAL A 44 4.37 -9.01 -35.11
CA VAL A 44 3.05 -8.36 -35.29
C VAL A 44 1.92 -9.39 -35.33
N SER A 45 2.14 -10.55 -35.97
CA SER A 45 1.17 -11.63 -36.01
C SER A 45 0.94 -12.25 -34.62
N THR A 46 1.99 -12.52 -33.85
CA THR A 46 1.89 -13.12 -32.51
C THR A 46 1.25 -12.15 -31.51
N VAL A 47 1.64 -10.87 -31.50
CA VAL A 47 1.00 -9.85 -30.66
C VAL A 47 -0.50 -9.78 -30.95
N ARG A 48 -0.89 -9.64 -32.23
CA ARG A 48 -2.29 -9.55 -32.65
C ARG A 48 -3.08 -10.86 -32.47
N ALA A 49 -2.44 -12.03 -32.49
CA ALA A 49 -3.10 -13.31 -32.25
C ALA A 49 -3.61 -13.45 -30.80
N SER A 50 -2.98 -12.76 -29.84
CA SER A 50 -3.44 -12.74 -28.45
C SER A 50 -4.65 -11.83 -28.21
N PHE A 51 -4.91 -10.84 -29.08
CA PHE A 51 -5.88 -9.77 -28.81
C PHE A 51 -7.33 -10.27 -28.65
N PRO A 52 -8.15 -9.58 -27.82
CA PRO A 52 -9.53 -9.96 -27.57
C PRO A 52 -10.41 -9.89 -28.84
N GLN A 53 -11.22 -10.93 -29.08
CA GLN A 53 -12.32 -10.86 -30.04
C GLN A 53 -13.49 -10.08 -29.42
N THR A 54 -13.53 -8.77 -29.67
CA THR A 54 -14.57 -7.86 -29.17
C THR A 54 -15.85 -7.82 -30.00
N LYS A 55 -15.87 -8.49 -31.18
CA LYS A 55 -16.98 -8.40 -32.16
C LYS A 55 -17.54 -9.75 -32.60
N GLY A 56 -18.82 -9.74 -32.98
CA GLY A 56 -19.49 -10.82 -33.68
C GLY A 56 -20.18 -11.80 -32.74
N THR A 57 -19.92 -13.10 -32.90
CA THR A 57 -20.52 -14.15 -32.07
C THR A 57 -19.52 -15.24 -31.77
N ILE A 58 -19.51 -15.74 -30.53
CA ILE A 58 -18.71 -16.88 -30.06
C ILE A 58 -19.67 -17.90 -29.44
N LYS A 59 -19.41 -19.19 -29.68
CA LYS A 59 -20.06 -20.29 -28.96
C LYS A 59 -19.34 -20.50 -27.63
N LEU A 60 -20.09 -20.51 -26.53
CA LEU A 60 -19.58 -20.62 -25.16
C LEU A 60 -20.36 -21.71 -24.42
N ASP A 61 -19.81 -22.92 -24.44
CA ASP A 61 -20.54 -24.15 -24.12
C ASP A 61 -21.17 -24.17 -22.71
N GLY A 62 -22.49 -24.33 -22.70
CA GLY A 62 -23.27 -24.46 -21.47
C GLY A 62 -23.49 -23.15 -20.70
N LEU A 63 -23.51 -22.01 -21.40
CA LEU A 63 -24.49 -20.97 -21.07
C LEU A 63 -25.91 -21.57 -21.15
N ALA A 64 -26.86 -21.04 -20.38
CA ALA A 64 -28.28 -21.34 -20.47
C ALA A 64 -29.03 -20.42 -21.46
N GLY A 65 -28.46 -19.26 -21.80
CA GLY A 65 -29.03 -18.30 -22.74
C GLY A 65 -27.98 -17.37 -23.37
N PRO A 66 -28.37 -16.51 -24.34
CA PRO A 66 -27.45 -15.61 -25.02
C PRO A 66 -27.06 -14.41 -24.14
N VAL A 67 -25.75 -14.16 -24.03
CA VAL A 67 -25.18 -13.01 -23.31
C VAL A 67 -24.62 -12.01 -24.31
N ASP A 68 -25.01 -10.74 -24.20
CA ASP A 68 -24.39 -9.66 -24.98
C ASP A 68 -23.26 -9.03 -24.17
N VAL A 69 -22.10 -8.83 -24.79
CA VAL A 69 -20.98 -8.06 -24.24
C VAL A 69 -20.81 -6.84 -25.13
N LYS A 70 -21.22 -5.67 -24.61
CA LYS A 70 -21.06 -4.37 -25.26
C LYS A 70 -19.79 -3.72 -24.71
N ARG A 71 -18.88 -3.23 -25.56
CA ARG A 71 -17.70 -2.45 -25.13
C ARG A 71 -17.80 -1.01 -25.61
N ASP A 72 -17.27 -0.09 -24.82
CA ASP A 72 -17.24 1.34 -25.13
C ASP A 72 -15.97 1.75 -25.91
N GLY A 73 -15.82 3.06 -26.18
CA GLY A 73 -14.63 3.61 -26.86
C GLY A 73 -13.31 3.51 -26.08
N ASN A 74 -13.31 3.04 -24.83
CA ASN A 74 -12.14 2.81 -23.98
C ASN A 74 -11.98 1.31 -23.62
N GLY A 75 -12.72 0.42 -24.33
CA GLY A 75 -12.66 -1.04 -24.18
C GLY A 75 -13.47 -1.63 -23.03
N ILE A 76 -14.22 -0.83 -22.27
CA ILE A 76 -14.90 -1.24 -21.03
C ILE A 76 -16.15 -2.09 -21.33
N PRO A 77 -16.23 -3.35 -20.87
CA PRO A 77 -17.39 -4.21 -21.13
C PRO A 77 -18.55 -3.96 -20.18
N GLN A 78 -19.76 -3.97 -20.74
CA GLN A 78 -21.03 -4.07 -20.06
C GLN A 78 -21.68 -5.39 -20.52
N ILE A 79 -21.90 -6.32 -19.58
CA ILE A 79 -22.30 -7.71 -19.85
C ILE A 79 -23.79 -7.88 -19.52
N TYR A 80 -24.59 -8.40 -20.45
CA TYR A 80 -26.06 -8.50 -20.36
C TYR A 80 -26.56 -9.94 -20.44
N ALA A 81 -27.11 -10.46 -19.34
CA ALA A 81 -27.53 -11.87 -19.21
C ALA A 81 -28.95 -12.05 -18.62
N GLU A 82 -29.46 -13.29 -18.67
CA GLU A 82 -30.75 -13.66 -18.05
C GLU A 82 -30.60 -14.55 -16.80
N SER A 83 -29.38 -14.87 -16.36
CA SER A 83 -29.14 -15.56 -15.09
C SER A 83 -27.79 -15.15 -14.51
N ASP A 84 -27.67 -15.20 -13.17
CA ASP A 84 -26.38 -14.96 -12.51
C ASP A 84 -25.28 -15.88 -13.04
N ALA A 85 -25.63 -17.14 -13.39
CA ALA A 85 -24.67 -18.14 -13.83
C ALA A 85 -24.10 -17.78 -15.22
N ASP A 86 -24.95 -17.32 -16.13
CA ASP A 86 -24.53 -16.83 -17.45
C ASP A 86 -23.71 -15.54 -17.31
N LEU A 87 -24.11 -14.65 -16.39
CA LEU A 87 -23.46 -13.36 -16.13
C LEU A 87 -22.03 -13.55 -15.60
N PHE A 88 -21.84 -14.38 -14.57
CA PHE A 88 -20.51 -14.65 -14.02
C PHE A 88 -19.65 -15.52 -14.94
N MET A 89 -20.25 -16.45 -15.70
CA MET A 89 -19.51 -17.19 -16.73
C MET A 89 -19.01 -16.28 -17.86
N ALA A 90 -19.82 -15.32 -18.31
CA ALA A 90 -19.37 -14.30 -19.24
C ALA A 90 -18.32 -13.37 -18.62
N GLN A 91 -18.44 -12.99 -17.33
CA GLN A 91 -17.41 -12.20 -16.64
C GLN A 91 -16.03 -12.90 -16.67
N GLY A 92 -15.99 -14.20 -16.36
CA GLY A 92 -14.76 -14.99 -16.39
C GLY A 92 -14.17 -15.12 -17.79
N PHE A 93 -15.00 -15.38 -18.79
CA PHE A 93 -14.58 -15.42 -20.19
C PHE A 93 -13.99 -14.08 -20.65
N VAL A 94 -14.65 -12.96 -20.34
CA VAL A 94 -14.24 -11.60 -20.74
C VAL A 94 -12.94 -11.16 -20.04
N GLN A 95 -12.81 -11.34 -18.72
CA GLN A 95 -11.57 -10.98 -18.02
C GLN A 95 -10.38 -11.82 -18.49
N ALA A 96 -10.58 -13.12 -18.76
CA ALA A 96 -9.54 -13.96 -19.35
C ALA A 96 -9.19 -13.46 -20.77
N GLN A 97 -10.18 -13.10 -21.58
CA GLN A 97 -10.01 -12.57 -22.93
C GLN A 97 -9.17 -11.29 -22.98
N ASP A 98 -9.26 -10.42 -21.97
CA ASP A 98 -8.56 -9.14 -21.95
C ASP A 98 -7.26 -9.14 -21.13
N ARG A 99 -7.10 -10.05 -20.15
CA ARG A 99 -6.05 -9.97 -19.11
C ARG A 99 -5.53 -11.30 -18.53
N PHE A 100 -5.69 -12.46 -19.19
CA PHE A 100 -5.36 -13.74 -18.53
C PHE A 100 -3.91 -13.87 -17.97
N TRP A 101 -2.88 -13.29 -18.61
CA TRP A 101 -1.51 -13.32 -18.06
C TRP A 101 -1.40 -12.69 -16.65
N GLU A 102 -2.09 -11.56 -16.42
CA GLU A 102 -2.16 -10.90 -15.12
C GLU A 102 -2.83 -11.82 -14.08
N MET A 103 -3.92 -12.51 -14.48
CA MET A 103 -4.63 -13.47 -13.64
C MET A 103 -3.75 -14.67 -13.28
N ASP A 104 -3.03 -15.21 -14.27
CA ASP A 104 -2.22 -16.42 -14.12
C ASP A 104 -1.05 -16.19 -13.15
N VAL A 105 -0.31 -15.09 -13.32
CA VAL A 105 0.77 -14.73 -12.40
C VAL A 105 0.23 -14.43 -11.01
N ARG A 106 -0.94 -13.77 -10.88
CA ARG A 106 -1.58 -13.53 -9.58
C ARG A 106 -1.93 -14.82 -8.84
N ARG A 107 -2.46 -15.85 -9.52
CA ARG A 107 -2.71 -17.15 -8.84
C ARG A 107 -1.43 -17.90 -8.49
N HIS A 108 -0.36 -17.79 -9.29
CA HIS A 108 0.94 -18.41 -8.96
C HIS A 108 1.57 -17.72 -7.74
N MET A 109 1.47 -16.39 -7.64
CA MET A 109 1.84 -15.65 -6.43
C MET A 109 0.99 -16.10 -5.22
N THR A 110 -0.34 -16.02 -5.28
CA THR A 110 -1.19 -16.35 -4.11
C THR A 110 -1.21 -17.83 -3.71
N SER A 111 -0.63 -18.72 -4.53
CA SER A 111 -0.44 -20.13 -4.21
C SER A 111 1.01 -20.54 -3.92
N GLY A 112 1.98 -19.62 -3.99
CA GLY A 112 3.41 -19.92 -3.84
C GLY A 112 3.86 -20.94 -4.89
N ARG A 113 3.80 -20.52 -6.16
CA ARG A 113 4.19 -21.27 -7.37
C ARG A 113 4.84 -20.39 -8.45
N LEU A 114 5.35 -19.20 -8.12
CA LEU A 114 6.02 -18.33 -9.10
C LEU A 114 7.27 -18.99 -9.73
N SER A 115 7.91 -19.92 -9.02
CA SER A 115 8.99 -20.75 -9.57
C SER A 115 8.54 -21.84 -10.54
N GLU A 116 7.23 -22.14 -10.64
CA GLU A 116 6.67 -22.92 -11.76
C GLU A 116 6.72 -22.13 -13.08
N MET A 117 6.71 -20.78 -13.03
CA MET A 117 6.77 -19.91 -14.21
C MET A 117 8.18 -19.37 -14.47
N PHE A 118 8.83 -18.80 -13.45
CA PHE A 118 10.09 -18.04 -13.59
C PHE A 118 11.32 -18.78 -13.01
N GLY A 119 11.15 -20.04 -12.61
CA GLY A 119 12.25 -20.91 -12.18
C GLY A 119 12.93 -20.47 -10.88
N LYS A 120 14.25 -20.65 -10.81
CA LYS A 120 15.00 -20.65 -9.54
C LYS A 120 14.95 -19.32 -8.76
N SER A 121 14.81 -18.18 -9.42
CA SER A 121 14.79 -16.86 -8.76
C SER A 121 13.67 -16.72 -7.74
N GLN A 122 12.49 -17.28 -8.05
CA GLN A 122 11.27 -17.13 -7.25
C GLN A 122 11.11 -18.19 -6.14
N VAL A 123 12.08 -19.10 -5.97
CA VAL A 123 11.95 -20.21 -5.00
C VAL A 123 11.84 -19.70 -3.57
N LYS A 124 12.62 -18.67 -3.17
CA LYS A 124 12.51 -18.04 -1.85
C LYS A 124 11.10 -17.50 -1.58
N THR A 125 10.59 -16.72 -2.53
CA THR A 125 9.26 -16.10 -2.48
C THR A 125 8.17 -17.17 -2.35
N ASP A 126 8.28 -18.27 -3.09
CA ASP A 126 7.39 -19.42 -2.95
C ASP A 126 7.53 -20.10 -1.58
N GLU A 127 8.73 -20.28 -1.05
CA GLU A 127 8.96 -20.84 0.29
C GLU A 127 8.26 -20.03 1.40
N PHE A 128 8.34 -18.70 1.31
CA PHE A 128 7.66 -17.77 2.23
C PHE A 128 6.14 -17.81 2.08
N LEU A 129 5.62 -17.68 0.86
CA LEU A 129 4.17 -17.69 0.58
C LEU A 129 3.53 -19.06 0.86
N ARG A 130 4.27 -20.16 0.69
CA ARG A 130 3.88 -21.52 1.13
C ARG A 130 3.82 -21.66 2.63
N THR A 131 4.70 -20.97 3.36
CA THR A 131 4.72 -20.98 4.82
C THR A 131 3.49 -20.31 5.40
N LEU A 132 3.15 -19.11 4.92
CA LEU A 132 1.86 -18.46 5.21
C LEU A 132 0.68 -19.31 4.72
N GLY A 133 0.79 -19.89 3.52
CA GLY A 133 -0.16 -20.84 2.96
C GLY A 133 -1.50 -20.21 2.56
N TRP A 134 -1.47 -19.05 1.89
CA TRP A 134 -2.67 -18.28 1.53
C TRP A 134 -3.71 -19.10 0.77
N HIS A 135 -3.32 -19.78 -0.32
CA HIS A 135 -4.20 -20.67 -1.08
C HIS A 135 -4.77 -21.84 -0.23
N ARG A 136 -4.01 -22.37 0.74
CA ARG A 136 -4.50 -23.39 1.70
C ARG A 136 -5.58 -22.83 2.64
N VAL A 137 -5.51 -21.54 2.98
CA VAL A 137 -6.56 -20.85 3.76
C VAL A 137 -7.76 -20.52 2.87
N ALA A 138 -7.54 -19.98 1.67
CA ALA A 138 -8.60 -19.71 0.68
C ALA A 138 -9.40 -20.97 0.32
N LYS A 139 -8.74 -22.14 0.21
CA LYS A 139 -9.44 -23.42 0.04
C LYS A 139 -10.33 -23.74 1.25
N LYS A 140 -9.83 -23.58 2.48
CA LYS A 140 -10.64 -23.78 3.70
C LYS A 140 -11.83 -22.83 3.78
N GLU A 141 -11.71 -21.61 3.26
CA GLU A 141 -12.81 -20.64 3.16
C GLU A 141 -13.87 -21.10 2.15
N TYR A 142 -13.43 -21.43 0.93
CA TYR A 142 -14.30 -21.97 -0.11
C TYR A 142 -14.98 -23.27 0.33
N ASP A 143 -14.28 -24.19 0.98
CA ASP A 143 -14.83 -25.44 1.48
C ASP A 143 -15.85 -25.20 2.61
N SER A 144 -15.50 -24.40 3.64
CA SER A 144 -16.17 -24.41 4.94
C SER A 144 -16.84 -23.11 5.42
N LYS A 145 -16.68 -21.98 4.72
CA LYS A 145 -17.18 -20.66 5.16
C LYS A 145 -18.13 -19.97 4.18
N LEU A 146 -17.79 -19.97 2.89
CA LEU A 146 -18.56 -19.27 1.86
C LEU A 146 -19.94 -19.90 1.65
N SER A 147 -20.92 -19.07 1.30
CA SER A 147 -22.29 -19.50 1.05
C SER A 147 -22.41 -20.40 -0.21
N PRO A 148 -23.43 -21.27 -0.31
CA PRO A 148 -23.67 -22.06 -1.53
C PRO A 148 -23.87 -21.18 -2.78
N GLU A 149 -24.43 -19.99 -2.60
CA GLU A 149 -24.65 -19.00 -3.67
C GLU A 149 -23.31 -18.42 -4.16
N THR A 150 -22.46 -17.95 -3.25
CA THR A 150 -21.07 -17.52 -3.51
C THR A 150 -20.27 -18.57 -4.28
N LYS A 151 -20.40 -19.85 -3.88
CA LYS A 151 -19.72 -20.96 -4.56
C LYS A 151 -20.23 -21.16 -5.99
N LYS A 152 -21.53 -21.09 -6.22
CA LYS A 152 -22.14 -21.14 -7.57
C LYS A 152 -21.59 -20.04 -8.47
N TYR A 153 -21.45 -18.81 -7.97
CA TYR A 153 -20.90 -17.68 -8.74
C TYR A 153 -19.41 -17.87 -9.08
N LEU A 154 -18.59 -18.29 -8.10
CA LEU A 154 -17.17 -18.60 -8.33
C LEU A 154 -16.97 -19.77 -9.31
N GLN A 155 -17.85 -20.79 -9.27
CA GLN A 155 -17.84 -21.91 -10.21
C GLN A 155 -18.22 -21.47 -11.63
N ALA A 156 -19.25 -20.63 -11.78
CA ALA A 156 -19.63 -20.07 -13.07
C ALA A 156 -18.48 -19.23 -13.67
N TYR A 157 -17.88 -18.35 -12.88
CA TYR A 157 -16.72 -17.57 -13.25
C TYR A 157 -15.54 -18.43 -13.72
N ALA A 158 -15.13 -19.42 -12.92
CA ALA A 158 -14.04 -20.33 -13.27
C ALA A 158 -14.31 -21.12 -14.57
N LYS A 159 -15.56 -21.58 -14.77
CA LYS A 159 -15.99 -22.21 -16.02
C LYS A 159 -15.85 -21.27 -17.23
N GLY A 160 -16.14 -19.98 -17.04
CA GLY A 160 -15.94 -18.94 -18.05
C GLY A 160 -14.48 -18.76 -18.47
N VAL A 161 -13.58 -18.65 -17.47
CA VAL A 161 -12.13 -18.58 -17.69
C VAL A 161 -11.63 -19.82 -18.45
N ASN A 162 -12.02 -21.01 -18.01
CA ASN A 162 -11.57 -22.27 -18.63
C ASN A 162 -12.10 -22.46 -20.05
N ALA A 163 -13.30 -21.96 -20.34
CA ALA A 163 -13.83 -21.97 -21.69
C ALA A 163 -13.11 -21.01 -22.65
N TYR A 164 -12.49 -19.93 -22.16
CA TYR A 164 -11.57 -19.11 -22.96
C TYR A 164 -10.22 -19.82 -23.22
N LEU A 165 -9.69 -20.55 -22.23
CA LEU A 165 -8.43 -21.29 -22.35
C LEU A 165 -8.53 -22.52 -23.27
N SER A 166 -9.73 -23.10 -23.40
CA SER A 166 -9.97 -24.34 -24.14
C SER A 166 -9.49 -24.24 -25.61
N GLY A 167 -8.53 -25.09 -25.99
CA GLY A 167 -8.03 -25.19 -27.36
C GLY A 167 -7.00 -24.15 -27.79
N LYS A 168 -6.51 -23.28 -26.89
CA LYS A 168 -5.44 -22.30 -27.17
C LYS A 168 -4.04 -22.81 -26.78
N ASP A 169 -3.00 -22.42 -27.53
CA ASP A 169 -1.64 -22.37 -26.99
C ASP A 169 -1.42 -21.05 -26.22
N GLY A 170 -0.41 -21.00 -25.33
CA GLY A 170 -0.07 -19.78 -24.58
C GLY A 170 0.15 -18.53 -25.45
N LYS A 171 0.73 -18.71 -26.64
CA LYS A 171 0.94 -17.63 -27.64
C LYS A 171 -0.38 -16.98 -28.12
N ASP A 172 -1.48 -17.73 -28.07
CA ASP A 172 -2.83 -17.30 -28.48
C ASP A 172 -3.59 -16.70 -27.28
N ILE A 173 -2.95 -16.63 -26.11
CA ILE A 173 -3.48 -16.07 -24.85
C ILE A 173 -2.74 -14.78 -24.50
N SER A 174 -1.40 -14.75 -24.57
CA SER A 174 -0.61 -13.51 -24.34
C SER A 174 0.78 -13.61 -24.95
N VAL A 175 1.37 -12.47 -25.33
CA VAL A 175 2.73 -12.40 -25.87
C VAL A 175 3.79 -12.82 -24.84
N GLU A 176 3.51 -12.62 -23.56
CA GLU A 176 4.36 -13.00 -22.43
C GLU A 176 4.56 -14.52 -22.34
N TYR A 177 3.56 -15.35 -22.69
CA TYR A 177 3.76 -16.80 -22.79
C TYR A 177 4.64 -17.19 -23.98
N ALA A 178 4.58 -16.45 -25.09
CA ALA A 178 5.48 -16.66 -26.22
C ALA A 178 6.93 -16.25 -25.86
N ALA A 179 7.12 -15.28 -24.97
CA ALA A 179 8.42 -14.97 -24.39
C ALA A 179 8.90 -16.06 -23.41
N LEU A 180 8.03 -16.49 -22.48
CA LEU A 180 8.33 -17.53 -21.48
C LEU A 180 8.69 -18.88 -22.13
N GLY A 181 8.05 -19.21 -23.26
CA GLY A 181 8.33 -20.40 -24.07
C GLY A 181 9.72 -20.46 -24.71
N PHE A 182 10.54 -19.41 -24.62
CA PHE A 182 11.97 -19.47 -24.94
C PHE A 182 12.85 -19.90 -23.75
N GLU A 183 12.34 -19.83 -22.52
CA GLU A 183 13.07 -20.14 -21.30
C GLU A 183 12.64 -21.47 -20.67
N ASN A 184 11.36 -21.85 -20.76
CA ASN A 184 10.82 -23.10 -20.22
C ASN A 184 9.55 -23.59 -20.95
N ASP A 185 9.03 -24.74 -20.53
CA ASP A 185 7.88 -25.43 -21.12
C ASP A 185 6.54 -25.19 -20.41
N TYR A 186 6.42 -24.11 -19.62
CA TYR A 186 5.21 -23.77 -18.88
C TYR A 186 3.95 -23.71 -19.77
N LYS A 187 2.83 -24.21 -19.24
CA LYS A 187 1.51 -24.09 -19.87
C LYS A 187 0.45 -23.64 -18.86
N PRO A 188 -0.46 -22.71 -19.25
CA PRO A 188 -1.62 -22.34 -18.46
C PRO A 188 -2.41 -23.56 -17.96
N GLN A 189 -2.65 -23.59 -16.65
CA GLN A 189 -3.49 -24.59 -15.99
C GLN A 189 -4.94 -24.09 -15.91
N GLU A 190 -5.92 -24.99 -15.69
CA GLU A 190 -7.31 -24.59 -15.43
C GLU A 190 -7.42 -23.66 -14.21
N TRP A 191 -8.28 -22.65 -14.30
CA TRP A 191 -8.69 -21.77 -13.20
C TRP A 191 -9.70 -22.47 -12.30
N THR A 192 -9.59 -22.25 -11.00
CA THR A 192 -10.48 -22.80 -9.98
C THR A 192 -11.19 -21.71 -9.19
N PRO A 193 -12.32 -22.01 -8.53
CA PRO A 193 -12.95 -21.11 -7.56
C PRO A 193 -12.02 -20.63 -6.43
N VAL A 194 -10.95 -21.37 -6.13
CA VAL A 194 -10.02 -21.05 -5.02
C VAL A 194 -9.01 -19.99 -5.44
N ASP A 195 -8.58 -19.97 -6.71
CA ASP A 195 -7.68 -18.95 -7.24
C ASP A 195 -8.28 -17.54 -7.08
N SER A 196 -9.58 -17.39 -7.38
CA SER A 196 -10.35 -16.16 -7.16
C SER A 196 -10.46 -15.74 -5.69
N VAL A 197 -10.66 -16.69 -4.76
CA VAL A 197 -10.74 -16.40 -3.31
C VAL A 197 -9.36 -16.06 -2.73
N ALA A 198 -8.29 -16.63 -3.27
CA ALA A 198 -6.93 -16.39 -2.80
C ALA A 198 -6.44 -14.95 -3.04
N TRP A 199 -7.00 -14.23 -4.02
CA TRP A 199 -6.66 -12.83 -4.29
C TRP A 199 -6.93 -11.90 -3.10
N LEU A 200 -7.98 -12.16 -2.31
CA LEU A 200 -8.30 -11.41 -1.09
C LEU A 200 -7.18 -11.50 -0.02
N LYS A 201 -6.29 -12.51 -0.09
CA LYS A 201 -5.12 -12.63 0.80
C LYS A 201 -3.96 -11.74 0.36
N ALA A 202 -3.74 -11.62 -0.95
CA ALA A 202 -2.81 -10.65 -1.53
C ALA A 202 -3.22 -9.22 -1.18
N MET A 203 -4.49 -8.85 -1.39
CA MET A 203 -5.00 -7.53 -1.00
C MET A 203 -4.87 -7.26 0.50
N ALA A 204 -5.19 -8.25 1.35
CA ALA A 204 -5.12 -8.08 2.79
C ALA A 204 -3.68 -8.04 3.33
N TRP A 205 -2.71 -8.52 2.56
CA TRP A 205 -1.30 -8.39 2.89
C TRP A 205 -0.89 -6.91 2.77
N ASP A 206 -0.95 -6.35 1.55
CA ASP A 206 -0.66 -4.93 1.25
C ASP A 206 -1.37 -3.98 2.25
N LEU A 207 -2.68 -4.16 2.44
CA LEU A 207 -3.52 -3.26 3.23
C LEU A 207 -3.40 -3.41 4.77
N ARG A 208 -2.40 -4.14 5.30
CA ARG A 208 -2.16 -4.23 6.76
C ARG A 208 -1.43 -2.98 7.28
N GLY A 209 -1.92 -2.39 8.39
CA GLY A 209 -1.34 -1.16 8.96
C GLY A 209 -0.07 -1.38 9.78
N ASN A 210 -0.26 -1.79 11.04
CA ASN A 210 0.76 -1.80 12.10
C ASN A 210 2.07 -2.55 11.78
N MET A 211 2.04 -3.69 11.08
CA MET A 211 3.15 -4.65 11.07
C MET A 211 4.51 -4.10 10.60
N GLN A 212 4.55 -3.10 9.70
CA GLN A 212 5.82 -2.48 9.31
C GLN A 212 6.36 -1.52 10.38
N ASP A 213 5.47 -0.80 11.07
CA ASP A 213 5.83 0.10 12.16
C ASP A 213 6.18 -0.64 13.45
N GLU A 214 5.60 -1.81 13.71
CA GLU A 214 6.04 -2.77 14.73
C GLU A 214 7.54 -3.13 14.55
N ILE A 215 7.95 -3.40 13.30
CA ILE A 215 9.34 -3.71 12.93
C ILE A 215 10.23 -2.47 13.05
N ASP A 216 9.81 -1.34 12.48
CA ASP A 216 10.61 -0.12 12.42
C ASP A 216 10.82 0.50 13.81
N ARG A 217 9.80 0.50 14.70
CA ARG A 217 9.96 0.85 16.12
C ARG A 217 11.00 -0.03 16.81
N SER A 218 10.92 -1.34 16.60
CA SER A 218 11.82 -2.31 17.22
C SER A 218 13.27 -2.10 16.74
N LEU A 219 13.46 -1.82 15.44
CA LEU A 219 14.75 -1.48 14.85
C LEU A 219 15.38 -0.22 15.47
N MET A 220 14.59 0.82 15.70
CA MET A 220 15.08 2.09 16.27
C MET A 220 15.71 1.95 17.66
N THR A 221 15.29 0.96 18.47
CA THR A 221 15.80 0.74 19.85
C THR A 221 17.31 0.53 19.95
N SER A 222 17.96 0.21 18.84
CA SER A 222 19.41 0.02 18.71
C SER A 222 20.23 1.32 18.77
N ARG A 223 19.65 2.46 18.38
CA ARG A 223 20.31 3.78 18.31
C ARG A 223 19.51 4.90 18.99
N LEU A 224 18.22 4.71 19.22
CA LEU A 224 17.31 5.70 19.79
C LEU A 224 16.73 5.19 21.11
N GLY A 225 16.73 6.04 22.14
CA GLY A 225 16.05 5.76 23.39
C GLY A 225 14.52 5.79 23.27
N PRO A 226 13.76 5.21 24.23
CA PRO A 226 12.30 5.15 24.15
C PRO A 226 11.59 6.50 23.99
N SER A 227 12.15 7.59 24.52
CA SER A 227 11.67 8.95 24.31
C SER A 227 11.82 9.40 22.85
N GLN A 228 12.98 9.19 22.26
CA GLN A 228 13.25 9.51 20.85
C GLN A 228 12.36 8.72 19.90
N ILE A 229 12.07 7.45 20.19
CA ILE A 229 11.11 6.66 19.41
C ILE A 229 9.69 7.24 19.55
N LYS A 230 9.30 7.65 20.76
CA LYS A 230 8.00 8.31 21.00
C LYS A 230 7.88 9.70 20.34
N ASP A 231 8.98 10.39 20.08
CA ASP A 231 8.96 11.62 19.27
C ASP A 231 8.60 11.32 17.80
N LEU A 232 9.14 10.22 17.25
CA LEU A 232 8.92 9.78 15.88
C LEU A 232 7.54 9.14 15.65
N TYR A 233 6.89 8.64 16.71
CA TYR A 233 5.53 8.09 16.71
C TYR A 233 4.56 8.95 17.56
N PRO A 234 4.16 10.14 17.07
CA PRO A 234 3.25 11.03 17.78
C PRO A 234 1.81 10.49 17.91
N GLU A 235 1.04 11.00 18.87
CA GLU A 235 -0.40 10.71 18.96
C GLU A 235 -1.18 11.42 17.83
N TYR A 236 -2.27 10.81 17.36
CA TYR A 236 -3.12 11.39 16.31
C TYR A 236 -3.70 12.76 16.73
N PRO A 237 -3.61 13.81 15.89
CA PRO A 237 -3.86 15.20 16.29
C PRO A 237 -5.36 15.60 16.27
N PHE A 238 -6.22 14.88 17.00
CA PHE A 238 -7.68 15.02 17.05
C PHE A 238 -8.22 16.46 17.19
N LYS A 239 -7.50 17.35 17.89
CA LYS A 239 -7.87 18.78 18.01
C LYS A 239 -7.96 19.46 16.64
N ARG A 240 -7.01 19.17 15.75
CA ARG A 240 -6.89 19.79 14.43
C ARG A 240 -7.56 18.93 13.35
N ASN A 241 -7.08 17.70 13.16
CA ASN A 241 -7.52 16.82 12.07
C ASN A 241 -8.66 15.91 12.56
N LYS A 242 -9.85 16.00 11.95
CA LYS A 242 -11.03 15.30 12.47
C LYS A 242 -11.05 13.80 12.14
N PRO A 243 -11.57 12.94 13.05
CA PRO A 243 -11.81 11.54 12.74
C PRO A 243 -12.93 11.36 11.68
N VAL A 244 -13.11 10.14 11.20
CA VAL A 244 -14.19 9.76 10.26
C VAL A 244 -15.55 9.98 10.93
N VAL A 245 -15.80 9.25 12.03
CA VAL A 245 -17.04 9.29 12.82
C VAL A 245 -16.93 10.39 13.86
N ARG A 246 -17.95 11.24 13.95
CA ARG A 246 -17.94 12.45 14.81
C ARG A 246 -19.18 12.60 15.70
N GLU A 247 -20.17 11.75 15.48
CA GLU A 247 -21.41 11.62 16.25
C GLU A 247 -21.56 10.12 16.62
N GLY A 248 -22.06 9.79 17.82
CA GLY A 248 -22.18 8.41 18.31
C GLY A 248 -21.24 8.04 19.48
N ALA A 249 -21.56 6.95 20.19
CA ALA A 249 -20.79 6.39 21.31
C ALA A 249 -21.04 4.87 21.49
N TYR A 250 -20.17 4.19 22.23
CA TYR A 250 -20.37 2.79 22.61
C TYR A 250 -21.30 2.64 23.84
N ASN A 251 -22.36 1.85 23.67
CA ASN A 251 -23.29 1.51 24.75
C ASN A 251 -22.81 0.25 25.49
N SER A 252 -22.27 0.46 26.70
CA SER A 252 -21.72 -0.59 27.56
C SER A 252 -22.76 -1.57 28.13
N VAL A 253 -24.05 -1.22 28.11
CA VAL A 253 -25.15 -2.10 28.56
C VAL A 253 -25.58 -3.05 27.45
N THR A 254 -25.64 -2.59 26.20
CA THR A 254 -26.02 -3.44 25.05
C THR A 254 -24.85 -4.12 24.37
N GLY A 255 -23.62 -3.63 24.58
CA GLY A 255 -22.40 -4.11 23.93
C GLY A 255 -22.23 -3.62 22.48
N LYS A 256 -22.85 -2.49 22.10
CA LYS A 256 -23.01 -2.05 20.70
C LYS A 256 -22.59 -0.59 20.50
N TYR A 257 -22.26 -0.22 19.28
CA TYR A 257 -22.09 1.18 18.89
C TYR A 257 -23.45 1.80 18.54
N ASP A 258 -23.72 2.99 19.06
CA ASP A 258 -24.92 3.78 18.84
C ASP A 258 -24.53 5.12 18.18
N PRO A 259 -24.94 5.40 16.92
CA PRO A 259 -24.55 6.62 16.19
C PRO A 259 -25.37 7.86 16.62
N GLU A 260 -26.49 7.68 17.34
CA GLU A 260 -27.32 8.78 17.83
C GLU A 260 -26.97 9.17 19.27
N ALA A 261 -26.32 8.26 20.01
CA ALA A 261 -25.77 8.55 21.33
C ALA A 261 -24.80 9.74 21.30
N LYS A 262 -24.92 10.61 22.30
CA LYS A 262 -23.94 11.67 22.53
C LYS A 262 -22.79 11.09 23.34
N ALA A 263 -21.59 11.16 22.80
CA ALA A 263 -20.35 11.07 23.56
C ALA A 263 -20.44 11.92 24.84
N THR A 264 -19.89 11.41 25.94
CA THR A 264 -19.84 12.07 27.26
C THR A 264 -18.81 13.19 27.28
N GLY A 265 -19.09 14.21 26.44
CA GLY A 265 -18.09 15.10 25.88
C GLY A 265 -17.21 15.82 26.89
N THR A 266 -15.90 15.75 26.64
CA THR A 266 -14.88 16.52 27.34
C THR A 266 -15.20 18.02 27.27
N GLN A 267 -15.68 18.60 28.37
CA GLN A 267 -15.87 20.05 28.46
C GLN A 267 -14.50 20.75 28.29
N SER A 268 -14.43 21.64 27.30
CA SER A 268 -13.34 22.61 27.19
C SER A 268 -13.53 23.67 28.27
N GLY A 269 -13.03 23.39 29.48
CA GLY A 269 -13.22 24.25 30.65
C GLY A 269 -12.58 25.63 30.49
N THR A 270 -13.37 26.62 30.06
CA THR A 270 -13.08 28.03 30.30
C THR A 270 -13.30 28.35 31.77
N GLY A 271 -12.40 29.14 32.37
CA GLY A 271 -12.36 29.33 33.82
C GLY A 271 -13.59 30.08 34.37
N GLY A 272 -14.13 29.56 35.48
CA GLY A 272 -15.16 30.21 36.28
C GLY A 272 -14.86 30.07 37.77
N THR A 273 -14.33 31.12 38.40
CA THR A 273 -14.07 31.14 39.85
C THR A 273 -15.37 31.34 40.62
N GLY A 274 -15.85 30.28 41.28
CA GLY A 274 -17.04 30.32 42.16
C GLY A 274 -16.68 29.97 43.61
N THR A 275 -16.76 30.95 44.50
CA THR A 275 -16.59 30.74 45.96
C THR A 275 -17.89 30.27 46.61
N GLY A 276 -17.82 29.24 47.47
CA GLY A 276 -18.98 28.76 48.24
C GLY A 276 -18.57 27.97 49.49
N THR A 277 -18.64 28.60 50.67
CA THR A 277 -18.31 28.01 51.97
C THR A 277 -19.55 27.58 52.75
N SER A 278 -19.55 26.38 53.35
CA SER A 278 -20.01 26.06 54.74
C SER A 278 -20.33 24.56 54.92
N GLY A 279 -20.28 24.05 56.16
CA GLY A 279 -20.87 22.73 56.50
C GLY A 279 -19.99 21.74 57.27
N THR A 280 -19.88 21.90 58.59
CA THR A 280 -19.39 20.90 59.59
C THR A 280 -20.43 20.78 60.71
N PRO A 281 -20.35 19.84 61.69
CA PRO A 281 -19.47 18.67 61.87
C PRO A 281 -20.22 17.34 62.22
N GLY A 282 -19.51 16.24 62.49
CA GLY A 282 -20.10 15.01 63.06
C GLY A 282 -19.13 13.88 63.44
N THR A 283 -18.71 13.84 64.73
CA THR A 283 -18.19 12.69 65.53
C THR A 283 -17.76 11.38 64.81
N GLY A 284 -16.46 11.08 64.70
CA GLY A 284 -15.71 10.22 65.65
C GLY A 284 -14.96 9.08 64.90
N THR A 285 -14.21 8.11 65.45
CA THR A 285 -13.51 7.85 66.75
C THR A 285 -12.81 6.47 66.63
N GLY A 286 -11.65 6.12 67.23
CA GLY A 286 -10.68 6.85 68.06
C GLY A 286 -9.72 5.88 68.82
N GLY A 287 -8.39 6.11 68.80
CA GLY A 287 -7.34 5.27 69.44
C GLY A 287 -6.06 5.16 68.58
N THR A 288 -4.92 5.76 68.95
CA THR A 288 -3.79 5.22 69.78
C THR A 288 -2.99 4.07 69.15
N GLY A 289 -1.67 4.16 68.92
CA GLY A 289 -0.72 5.29 69.10
C GLY A 289 0.77 4.90 68.87
N THR A 290 1.66 5.91 68.88
CA THR A 290 3.13 5.92 69.22
C THR A 290 4.03 4.67 69.03
N GLY A 291 5.28 4.76 68.53
CA GLY A 291 6.10 5.91 68.11
C GLY A 291 7.62 5.62 68.15
N GLY A 292 8.46 6.60 67.74
CA GLY A 292 9.95 6.58 67.79
C GLY A 292 10.63 6.14 66.47
N THR A 293 11.67 6.73 65.85
CA THR A 293 12.77 7.72 66.11
C THR A 293 14.17 7.12 66.25
N GLY A 294 15.13 7.58 65.42
CA GLY A 294 16.58 7.31 65.47
C GLY A 294 17.10 6.71 64.14
N THR A 295 17.80 7.38 63.22
CA THR A 295 19.03 8.24 63.19
C THR A 295 20.38 7.51 63.15
N ASN A 296 21.11 7.76 62.05
CA ASN A 296 22.57 7.92 61.91
C ASN A 296 23.55 6.72 61.78
N THR A 297 24.29 6.78 60.65
CA THR A 297 25.76 6.61 60.47
C THR A 297 26.47 5.26 60.73
N GLY A 298 27.34 4.87 59.79
CA GLY A 298 28.40 3.87 59.98
C GLY A 298 29.19 3.57 58.70
N THR A 299 30.46 3.99 58.63
CA THR A 299 31.38 3.80 57.48
C THR A 299 32.46 2.75 57.79
N GLY A 300 32.93 1.97 56.80
CA GLY A 300 34.12 1.11 56.98
C GLY A 300 34.62 0.38 55.72
N ASN A 301 35.92 0.53 55.41
CA ASN A 301 36.68 -0.18 54.36
C ASN A 301 36.94 -1.66 54.76
N GLY A 302 37.39 -2.60 53.90
CA GLY A 302 37.71 -2.57 52.46
C GLY A 302 38.93 -3.48 52.12
N ALA A 303 39.15 -3.82 50.84
CA ALA A 303 40.32 -4.55 50.27
C ALA A 303 40.48 -6.05 50.70
N ALA A 304 41.15 -6.97 49.97
CA ALA A 304 41.74 -7.02 48.61
C ALA A 304 41.91 -8.51 48.15
N GLY A 305 42.23 -8.75 46.85
CA GLY A 305 42.66 -10.08 46.34
C GLY A 305 42.12 -10.45 44.93
N THR A 306 42.67 -9.91 43.82
CA THR A 306 43.67 -10.57 42.93
C THR A 306 43.23 -11.86 42.21
N GLY A 307 43.07 -11.84 40.87
CA GLY A 307 42.75 -13.09 40.13
C GLY A 307 42.44 -13.04 38.61
N LEU A 308 43.27 -12.36 37.79
CA LEU A 308 43.47 -12.56 36.33
C LEU A 308 42.29 -12.96 35.39
N ALA A 309 41.92 -12.00 34.52
CA ALA A 309 41.79 -12.13 33.06
C ALA A 309 40.94 -13.27 32.43
N GLY A 310 39.74 -12.88 31.97
CA GLY A 310 38.99 -13.54 30.89
C GLY A 310 38.05 -12.52 30.26
N GLY A 311 38.28 -12.12 29.00
CA GLY A 311 37.59 -10.98 28.38
C GLY A 311 36.15 -11.28 27.97
N THR A 312 35.20 -10.44 28.38
CA THR A 312 33.79 -10.46 27.95
C THR A 312 33.47 -9.20 27.15
N GLU A 313 33.37 -9.35 25.83
CA GLU A 313 32.85 -8.30 24.95
C GLU A 313 31.33 -8.16 25.13
N ALA A 314 30.81 -6.93 25.12
CA ALA A 314 29.38 -6.68 25.20
C ALA A 314 28.70 -7.05 23.86
N PRO A 315 27.62 -7.86 23.85
CA PRO A 315 27.05 -8.36 22.61
C PRO A 315 26.17 -7.30 21.92
N ASN A 316 26.59 -6.87 20.72
CA ASN A 316 25.82 -6.02 19.79
C ASN A 316 24.61 -6.77 19.20
N GLY A 317 23.66 -7.12 20.07
CA GLY A 317 22.68 -8.16 19.83
C GLY A 317 21.48 -7.74 18.98
N LEU A 318 20.76 -6.73 19.46
CA LEU A 318 19.34 -6.50 19.11
C LEU A 318 19.13 -5.97 17.67
N GLN A 319 20.06 -5.15 17.18
CA GLN A 319 19.92 -4.46 15.90
C GLN A 319 19.93 -5.41 14.70
N SER A 320 20.86 -6.37 14.66
CA SER A 320 21.17 -7.21 13.49
C SER A 320 20.13 -8.31 13.17
N GLN A 321 18.86 -8.04 13.43
CA GLN A 321 17.83 -9.07 13.58
C GLN A 321 16.51 -8.64 12.96
N LEU A 322 15.94 -7.55 13.45
CA LEU A 322 14.62 -7.06 13.02
C LEU A 322 14.64 -6.60 11.55
N ASN A 323 15.84 -6.35 11.03
CA ASN A 323 16.21 -6.22 9.62
C ASN A 323 15.51 -7.25 8.73
N GLY A 324 15.49 -8.51 9.17
CA GLY A 324 15.01 -9.66 8.40
C GLY A 324 13.51 -9.73 8.25
N VAL A 325 12.79 -9.17 9.22
CA VAL A 325 11.35 -9.01 9.04
C VAL A 325 11.10 -8.02 7.91
N SER A 326 11.90 -6.95 7.76
CA SER A 326 11.83 -6.10 6.56
C SER A 326 12.21 -6.93 5.32
N GLY A 327 13.40 -7.52 5.29
CA GLY A 327 13.94 -8.23 4.13
C GLY A 327 13.00 -9.31 3.56
N ALA A 328 12.38 -10.13 4.40
CA ALA A 328 11.40 -11.13 3.97
C ALA A 328 10.10 -10.54 3.40
N LEU A 329 9.70 -9.36 3.85
CA LEU A 329 8.53 -8.62 3.33
C LEU A 329 8.86 -7.82 2.07
N ASP A 330 10.13 -7.44 1.90
CA ASP A 330 10.70 -6.78 0.73
C ASP A 330 11.05 -7.81 -0.39
N GLU A 331 11.26 -9.11 -0.07
CA GLU A 331 11.38 -10.23 -1.03
C GLU A 331 10.02 -10.82 -1.51
N VAL A 332 8.90 -10.25 -1.07
CA VAL A 332 7.56 -10.49 -1.67
C VAL A 332 7.44 -9.65 -2.94
N PRO A 333 6.83 -10.12 -4.05
CA PRO A 333 6.95 -9.44 -5.34
C PRO A 333 6.36 -8.04 -5.32
N ALA A 334 7.07 -7.10 -5.97
CA ALA A 334 6.70 -5.67 -6.09
C ALA A 334 5.27 -5.43 -6.64
N ILE A 335 4.65 -6.44 -7.25
CA ILE A 335 3.23 -6.50 -7.64
C ILE A 335 2.29 -6.19 -6.47
N LEU A 336 2.72 -6.46 -5.22
CA LEU A 336 1.98 -6.21 -3.97
C LEU A 336 2.38 -4.90 -3.27
N GLY A 337 3.30 -4.12 -3.82
CA GLY A 337 3.71 -2.81 -3.30
C GLY A 337 4.62 -2.83 -2.06
N PRO A 338 5.30 -1.71 -1.76
CA PRO A 338 6.01 -1.54 -0.49
C PRO A 338 5.02 -1.37 0.66
N ASN A 339 5.19 -2.16 1.71
CA ASN A 339 4.18 -2.34 2.76
C ASN A 339 4.01 -1.09 3.67
N GLY A 340 2.77 -0.71 3.95
CA GLY A 340 2.37 0.13 5.10
C GLY A 340 2.69 1.63 5.03
N ASN A 341 3.84 2.02 4.48
CA ASN A 341 4.25 3.42 4.38
C ASN A 341 3.74 4.05 3.07
N GLY A 342 2.96 5.13 3.16
CA GLY A 342 2.51 5.93 2.02
C GLY A 342 1.23 5.46 1.31
N ILE A 343 1.05 4.14 1.14
CA ILE A 343 -0.16 3.55 0.52
C ILE A 343 -1.43 4.01 1.25
N GLY A 344 -2.47 4.39 0.49
CA GLY A 344 -3.63 5.08 1.05
C GLY A 344 -4.82 5.12 0.11
N SER A 345 -5.74 6.05 0.34
CA SER A 345 -6.91 6.32 -0.50
C SER A 345 -7.57 7.62 -0.05
N ASN A 346 -8.40 8.28 -0.87
CA ASN A 346 -9.49 9.11 -0.34
C ASN A 346 -10.86 8.53 -0.74
N SER A 347 -11.88 8.81 0.07
CA SER A 347 -13.29 8.58 -0.27
C SER A 347 -14.18 9.47 0.57
N TRP A 348 -15.05 10.24 -0.06
CA TRP A 348 -15.97 11.14 0.63
C TRP A 348 -17.33 11.21 -0.07
N VAL A 349 -18.37 11.49 0.71
CA VAL A 349 -19.75 11.60 0.25
C VAL A 349 -20.36 12.90 0.75
N VAL A 350 -21.09 13.60 -0.11
CA VAL A 350 -21.80 14.85 0.20
C VAL A 350 -23.29 14.63 -0.07
N SER A 351 -24.16 14.89 0.91
CA SER A 351 -25.61 14.64 0.77
C SER A 351 -26.31 15.71 -0.08
N GLY A 352 -27.53 15.39 -0.55
CA GLY A 352 -28.35 16.26 -1.40
C GLY A 352 -28.61 17.67 -0.84
N LYS A 353 -28.48 17.85 0.49
CA LYS A 353 -28.50 19.16 1.18
C LYS A 353 -27.44 20.13 0.63
N HIS A 354 -26.31 19.62 0.17
CA HIS A 354 -25.11 20.41 -0.17
C HIS A 354 -24.64 20.24 -1.62
N THR A 355 -25.34 19.45 -2.45
CA THR A 355 -25.00 19.26 -3.87
C THR A 355 -25.89 20.12 -4.79
N ILE A 356 -25.43 20.40 -6.01
CA ILE A 356 -26.27 21.06 -7.04
C ILE A 356 -27.39 20.16 -7.56
N THR A 357 -27.26 18.84 -7.39
CA THR A 357 -28.21 17.85 -7.91
C THR A 357 -29.44 17.72 -6.99
N GLY A 358 -29.27 17.92 -5.69
CA GLY A 358 -30.28 17.62 -4.67
C GLY A 358 -30.28 16.15 -4.22
N LYS A 359 -29.30 15.35 -4.67
CA LYS A 359 -29.04 13.96 -4.24
C LYS A 359 -27.54 13.80 -3.92
N PRO A 360 -27.12 12.70 -3.26
CA PRO A 360 -25.72 12.50 -2.94
C PRO A 360 -24.76 12.55 -4.14
N LEU A 361 -23.54 12.99 -3.88
CA LEU A 361 -22.37 12.77 -4.71
C LEU A 361 -21.33 12.02 -3.88
N LEU A 362 -20.75 10.94 -4.42
CA LEU A 362 -19.76 10.10 -3.75
C LEU A 362 -18.49 10.05 -4.62
N ALA A 363 -17.34 10.46 -4.08
CA ALA A 363 -16.04 10.35 -4.73
C ALA A 363 -15.14 9.33 -4.03
N ASN A 364 -14.29 8.63 -4.79
CA ASN A 364 -13.32 7.66 -4.27
C ASN A 364 -12.11 7.52 -5.20
N ASP A 365 -10.92 7.41 -4.62
CA ASP A 365 -9.65 7.16 -5.28
C ASP A 365 -8.66 6.38 -4.39
N PRO A 366 -8.56 5.04 -4.54
CA PRO A 366 -7.53 4.24 -3.87
C PRO A 366 -6.12 4.54 -4.38
N HIS A 367 -5.18 4.85 -3.48
CA HIS A 367 -3.78 5.15 -3.79
C HIS A 367 -2.92 3.89 -3.66
N LEU A 368 -2.50 3.30 -4.77
CA LEU A 368 -1.77 2.02 -4.83
C LEU A 368 -0.53 2.16 -5.71
N ALA A 369 0.36 1.16 -5.68
CA ALA A 369 1.56 1.11 -6.50
C ALA A 369 1.24 1.13 -8.02
N PRO A 370 1.89 1.97 -8.83
CA PRO A 370 1.59 2.11 -10.26
C PRO A 370 2.10 0.90 -11.07
N GLN A 371 1.21 0.26 -11.81
CA GLN A 371 1.50 -0.97 -12.54
C GLN A 371 0.86 -1.03 -13.94
N LEU A 372 1.42 -1.87 -14.82
CA LEU A 372 0.84 -2.26 -16.10
C LEU A 372 0.52 -3.77 -16.15
N PRO A 373 -0.72 -4.14 -16.52
CA PRO A 373 -1.92 -3.29 -16.53
C PRO A 373 -2.23 -2.72 -15.13
N SER A 374 -3.08 -1.69 -15.04
CA SER A 374 -3.57 -1.17 -13.76
C SER A 374 -4.22 -2.27 -12.94
N VAL A 375 -4.00 -2.27 -11.63
CA VAL A 375 -4.55 -3.25 -10.69
C VAL A 375 -6.08 -3.40 -10.79
N TRP A 376 -6.78 -2.32 -11.13
CA TRP A 376 -8.22 -2.33 -11.38
C TRP A 376 -8.56 -2.68 -12.83
N TYR A 377 -9.60 -3.49 -12.99
CA TYR A 377 -10.37 -3.68 -14.21
C TYR A 377 -11.75 -3.04 -13.98
N GLN A 378 -12.38 -2.39 -14.96
CA GLN A 378 -13.72 -1.82 -14.82
C GLN A 378 -14.71 -2.52 -15.76
N MET A 379 -15.95 -2.73 -15.31
CA MET A 379 -17.03 -3.34 -16.09
C MET A 379 -18.42 -3.07 -15.50
N GLY A 380 -19.47 -3.41 -16.26
CA GLY A 380 -20.82 -3.62 -15.75
C GLY A 380 -21.32 -5.04 -15.94
N LEU A 381 -22.14 -5.48 -14.99
CA LEU A 381 -22.78 -6.79 -14.90
C LEU A 381 -24.28 -6.57 -14.75
N HIS A 382 -25.01 -6.76 -15.84
CA HIS A 382 -26.42 -6.40 -15.98
C HIS A 382 -27.29 -7.64 -16.26
N CYS A 383 -28.29 -7.83 -15.41
CA CYS A 383 -29.41 -8.70 -15.68
C CYS A 383 -30.43 -7.95 -16.55
N ARG A 384 -30.84 -8.54 -17.67
CA ARG A 384 -31.87 -7.96 -18.58
C ARG A 384 -33.19 -7.65 -17.86
N SER A 385 -33.44 -8.29 -16.71
CA SER A 385 -34.41 -7.88 -15.70
C SER A 385 -33.97 -8.42 -14.34
N VAL A 386 -33.89 -7.55 -13.34
CA VAL A 386 -33.55 -7.94 -11.96
C VAL A 386 -34.68 -8.77 -11.36
N SER A 387 -34.36 -10.00 -10.97
CA SER A 387 -35.32 -11.07 -10.62
C SER A 387 -34.65 -12.17 -9.79
N ASP A 388 -35.43 -13.12 -9.23
CA ASP A 388 -34.89 -14.26 -8.47
C ASP A 388 -33.95 -15.19 -9.28
N LYS A 389 -33.97 -15.09 -10.62
CA LYS A 389 -33.08 -15.82 -11.54
C LYS A 389 -31.77 -15.06 -11.82
N CYS A 390 -31.81 -13.73 -11.76
CA CYS A 390 -30.72 -12.83 -12.14
C CYS A 390 -30.78 -11.55 -11.31
N GLN A 391 -29.88 -11.38 -10.34
CA GLN A 391 -30.02 -10.41 -9.24
C GLN A 391 -29.13 -9.16 -9.33
N TYR A 392 -28.40 -8.96 -10.43
CA TYR A 392 -27.35 -7.93 -10.55
C TYR A 392 -27.68 -6.87 -11.60
N ASP A 393 -27.54 -5.60 -11.25
CA ASP A 393 -27.45 -4.48 -12.20
C ASP A 393 -26.41 -3.50 -11.66
N VAL A 394 -25.13 -3.85 -11.84
CA VAL A 394 -24.00 -3.28 -11.09
C VAL A 394 -22.85 -2.90 -12.01
N SER A 395 -22.22 -1.75 -11.78
CA SER A 395 -21.06 -1.29 -12.54
C SER A 395 -19.97 -0.78 -11.61
N GLY A 396 -18.70 -1.02 -11.96
CA GLY A 396 -17.57 -0.53 -11.19
C GLY A 396 -16.26 -1.24 -11.43
N TYR A 397 -15.35 -1.00 -10.49
CA TYR A 397 -14.01 -1.56 -10.47
C TYR A 397 -14.00 -2.91 -9.76
N THR A 398 -13.30 -3.84 -10.38
CA THR A 398 -13.13 -5.24 -10.00
C THR A 398 -11.65 -5.62 -10.23
N PHE A 399 -11.27 -6.84 -9.87
CA PHE A 399 -9.96 -7.40 -10.20
C PHE A 399 -10.11 -8.47 -11.28
N SER A 400 -9.18 -8.49 -12.23
CA SER A 400 -8.99 -9.64 -13.10
C SER A 400 -8.70 -10.88 -12.26
N GLY A 401 -9.51 -11.92 -12.41
CA GLY A 401 -9.46 -13.14 -11.59
C GLY A 401 -10.48 -13.21 -10.46
N MET A 402 -11.20 -12.12 -10.14
CA MET A 402 -12.15 -12.07 -9.02
C MET A 402 -13.55 -11.60 -9.49
N PRO A 403 -14.60 -12.44 -9.39
CA PRO A 403 -15.95 -12.06 -9.83
C PRO A 403 -16.61 -10.99 -8.96
N GLY A 404 -17.61 -10.31 -9.53
CA GLY A 404 -18.32 -9.18 -8.91
C GLY A 404 -17.56 -7.85 -8.97
N VAL A 405 -18.20 -6.77 -8.50
CA VAL A 405 -17.64 -5.41 -8.40
C VAL A 405 -17.19 -5.15 -6.96
N VAL A 406 -16.02 -4.54 -6.77
CA VAL A 406 -15.45 -4.24 -5.44
C VAL A 406 -15.73 -2.79 -5.04
N ILE A 407 -15.65 -1.85 -5.98
CA ILE A 407 -15.94 -0.42 -5.76
C ILE A 407 -16.79 0.09 -6.93
N GLY A 408 -17.91 0.76 -6.66
CA GLY A 408 -18.78 1.27 -7.71
C GLY A 408 -20.20 1.56 -7.24
N HIS A 409 -21.18 1.20 -8.06
CA HIS A 409 -22.59 1.37 -7.76
C HIS A 409 -23.47 0.32 -8.46
N ASN A 410 -24.67 0.12 -7.94
CA ASN A 410 -25.76 -0.55 -8.65
C ASN A 410 -26.86 0.47 -9.00
N GLN A 411 -28.06 0.02 -9.29
CA GLN A 411 -29.21 0.88 -9.59
C GLN A 411 -29.73 1.69 -8.37
N ASP A 412 -29.50 1.20 -7.14
CA ASP A 412 -30.08 1.75 -5.92
C ASP A 412 -29.05 2.54 -5.07
N ILE A 413 -27.82 2.02 -4.94
CA ILE A 413 -26.76 2.53 -4.04
C ILE A 413 -25.39 2.65 -4.72
N ALA A 414 -24.53 3.48 -4.15
CA ALA A 414 -23.12 3.60 -4.49
C ALA A 414 -22.22 3.46 -3.26
N TRP A 415 -21.04 2.86 -3.42
CA TRP A 415 -20.09 2.67 -2.33
C TRP A 415 -18.64 2.88 -2.76
N GLY A 416 -17.82 3.32 -1.81
CA GLY A 416 -16.38 3.51 -1.96
C GLY A 416 -15.61 2.98 -0.76
N MET A 417 -14.31 2.73 -0.94
CA MET A 417 -13.45 2.15 0.08
C MET A 417 -12.19 2.98 0.33
N THR A 418 -11.74 3.05 1.58
CA THR A 418 -10.36 3.43 1.93
C THR A 418 -9.78 2.45 2.94
N ASN A 419 -8.45 2.29 3.00
CA ASN A 419 -7.86 1.43 4.03
C ASN A 419 -8.20 1.96 5.43
N LEU A 420 -8.66 1.06 6.32
CA LEU A 420 -8.94 1.38 7.71
C LEU A 420 -7.63 1.50 8.53
N GLY A 421 -6.54 0.88 8.08
CA GLY A 421 -5.28 0.83 8.85
C GLY A 421 -5.38 -0.09 10.08
N ALA A 422 -6.38 -0.97 10.11
CA ALA A 422 -6.68 -1.82 11.25
C ALA A 422 -5.49 -2.68 11.67
N ASP A 423 -5.24 -2.73 12.97
CA ASP A 423 -4.17 -3.51 13.56
C ASP A 423 -4.63 -4.98 13.74
N VAL A 424 -4.46 -5.75 12.67
CA VAL A 424 -4.95 -7.14 12.50
C VAL A 424 -3.84 -8.20 12.50
N THR A 425 -2.64 -7.81 12.93
CA THR A 425 -1.40 -8.61 12.94
C THR A 425 -0.69 -8.46 14.27
N ASP A 426 -0.02 -9.51 14.74
CA ASP A 426 1.01 -9.42 15.78
C ASP A 426 2.14 -10.39 15.41
N LEU A 427 3.39 -9.95 15.60
CA LEU A 427 4.53 -10.86 15.63
C LEU A 427 4.65 -11.46 17.03
N TYR A 428 4.72 -12.78 17.13
CA TYR A 428 4.94 -13.48 18.40
C TYR A 428 6.36 -14.05 18.46
N LEU A 429 7.07 -13.68 19.53
CA LEU A 429 8.40 -14.19 19.85
C LEU A 429 8.27 -15.56 20.53
N GLU A 430 8.56 -16.62 19.81
CA GLU A 430 8.42 -18.00 20.27
C GLU A 430 9.77 -18.49 20.84
N LYS A 431 9.75 -19.10 22.02
CA LYS A 431 10.97 -19.63 22.66
C LYS A 431 11.05 -21.14 22.42
N PHE A 432 12.05 -21.63 21.72
CA PHE A 432 12.22 -23.06 21.43
C PHE A 432 12.83 -23.82 22.60
N THR A 433 12.51 -25.10 22.73
CA THR A 433 13.07 -26.03 23.73
C THR A 433 12.96 -27.45 23.18
N GLY A 434 14.10 -28.05 22.80
CA GLY A 434 14.11 -29.30 22.03
C GLY A 434 13.34 -29.15 20.71
N ASP A 435 12.58 -30.18 20.33
CA ASP A 435 11.75 -30.21 19.12
C ASP A 435 10.41 -29.43 19.26
N GLY A 436 10.34 -28.47 20.19
CA GLY A 436 9.12 -27.72 20.50
C GLY A 436 9.38 -26.28 20.96
N TYR A 437 8.35 -25.63 21.51
CA TYR A 437 8.40 -24.26 22.02
C TYR A 437 7.72 -24.13 23.40
N GLN A 438 8.19 -23.20 24.24
CA GLN A 438 7.67 -22.95 25.59
C GLN A 438 6.34 -22.18 25.51
N TYR A 439 5.36 -22.61 26.32
CA TYR A 439 4.06 -21.98 26.48
C TYR A 439 3.47 -22.34 27.86
N ASP A 440 3.17 -21.34 28.69
CA ASP A 440 2.68 -21.53 30.08
C ASP A 440 3.50 -22.60 30.85
N ASP A 441 4.83 -22.44 30.84
CA ASP A 441 5.85 -23.33 31.44
C ASP A 441 5.87 -24.79 30.97
N LYS A 442 5.18 -25.09 29.85
CA LYS A 442 5.21 -26.39 29.16
C LYS A 442 5.93 -26.27 27.83
N VAL A 443 6.49 -27.36 27.33
CA VAL A 443 6.96 -27.46 25.95
C VAL A 443 5.82 -28.04 25.08
N LEU A 444 5.45 -27.33 24.03
CA LEU A 444 4.50 -27.79 23.02
C LEU A 444 5.24 -28.16 21.73
N PRO A 445 4.88 -29.27 21.04
CA PRO A 445 5.47 -29.61 19.75
C PRO A 445 5.01 -28.63 18.66
N PHE A 446 5.85 -28.42 17.64
CA PHE A 446 5.43 -27.74 16.42
C PHE A 446 4.40 -28.56 15.64
N THR A 447 3.43 -27.90 15.00
CA THR A 447 2.63 -28.51 13.94
C THR A 447 3.42 -28.38 12.63
N SER A 448 3.92 -29.49 12.10
CA SER A 448 4.77 -29.49 10.89
C SER A 448 4.03 -30.04 9.67
N ARG A 449 4.33 -29.52 8.48
CA ARG A 449 3.95 -30.11 7.18
C ARG A 449 5.12 -30.11 6.20
N GLU A 450 5.18 -31.14 5.36
CA GLU A 450 6.04 -31.15 4.18
C GLU A 450 5.28 -30.52 2.99
N GLU A 451 5.92 -29.57 2.29
CA GLU A 451 5.46 -29.05 1.00
C GLU A 451 6.55 -29.30 -0.06
N THR A 452 6.16 -29.30 -1.34
CA THR A 452 7.10 -29.44 -2.47
C THR A 452 6.83 -28.36 -3.50
N ILE A 453 7.86 -27.55 -3.75
CA ILE A 453 7.88 -26.47 -4.74
C ILE A 453 8.52 -27.02 -6.00
N LYS A 454 7.83 -26.88 -7.13
CA LYS A 454 8.34 -27.24 -8.46
C LYS A 454 9.07 -26.05 -9.06
N VAL A 455 10.15 -26.30 -9.79
CA VAL A 455 11.04 -25.23 -10.30
C VAL A 455 11.27 -25.41 -11.80
N ALA A 456 10.83 -24.45 -12.61
CA ALA A 456 11.06 -24.43 -14.05
C ALA A 456 12.56 -24.51 -14.37
N GLY A 457 12.94 -25.41 -15.30
CA GLY A 457 14.33 -25.70 -15.64
C GLY A 457 15.17 -26.32 -14.51
N GLY A 458 14.57 -26.71 -13.39
CA GLY A 458 15.26 -27.11 -12.16
C GLY A 458 14.90 -28.51 -11.64
N LYS A 459 15.15 -28.71 -10.34
CA LYS A 459 14.65 -29.86 -9.57
C LYS A 459 13.69 -29.35 -8.50
N ASP A 460 12.67 -30.14 -8.20
CA ASP A 460 11.75 -29.88 -7.10
C ASP A 460 12.47 -29.69 -5.76
N LYS A 461 12.00 -28.71 -5.00
CA LYS A 461 12.51 -28.28 -3.70
C LYS A 461 11.50 -28.65 -2.62
N LYS A 462 11.90 -29.52 -1.69
CA LYS A 462 11.10 -29.83 -0.48
C LYS A 462 11.36 -28.82 0.63
N ILE A 463 10.32 -28.51 1.39
CA ILE A 463 10.38 -27.70 2.61
C ILE A 463 9.51 -28.27 3.73
N THR A 464 9.96 -28.09 4.97
CA THR A 464 9.17 -28.33 6.18
C THR A 464 8.65 -26.99 6.70
N VAL A 465 7.34 -26.79 6.75
CA VAL A 465 6.73 -25.61 7.37
C VAL A 465 6.28 -25.97 8.77
N ARG A 466 6.78 -25.25 9.79
CA ARG A 466 6.34 -25.34 11.18
C ARG A 466 5.31 -24.25 11.52
N GLU A 467 4.38 -24.60 12.39
CA GLU A 467 3.37 -23.70 12.97
C GLU A 467 3.36 -23.86 14.50
N THR A 468 3.32 -22.75 15.23
CA THR A 468 3.06 -22.74 16.69
C THR A 468 1.56 -22.56 16.95
N ASN A 469 1.17 -22.47 18.23
CA ASN A 469 -0.21 -22.14 18.58
C ASN A 469 -0.61 -20.70 18.15
N ASN A 470 0.35 -19.81 17.86
CA ASN A 470 0.11 -18.43 17.44
C ASN A 470 0.05 -18.27 15.91
N GLY A 471 0.79 -19.07 15.13
CA GLY A 471 0.73 -19.02 13.67
C GLY A 471 1.87 -19.77 12.97
N PRO A 472 2.01 -19.62 11.64
CA PRO A 472 3.18 -20.11 10.91
C PRO A 472 4.45 -19.43 11.41
N LEU A 473 5.49 -20.25 11.59
CA LEU A 473 6.81 -19.84 12.04
C LEU A 473 7.57 -19.22 10.85
N ILE A 474 7.30 -17.95 10.57
CA ILE A 474 7.89 -17.22 9.42
C ILE A 474 9.43 -17.19 9.46
N SER A 475 10.03 -17.34 10.64
CA SER A 475 11.47 -17.53 10.81
C SER A 475 12.05 -18.82 10.21
N ASP A 476 11.25 -19.75 9.69
CA ASP A 476 11.78 -20.94 9.00
C ASP A 476 12.17 -20.68 7.53
N ARG A 477 11.82 -19.52 6.97
CA ARG A 477 12.00 -19.18 5.55
C ARG A 477 12.90 -17.98 5.29
N ASP A 478 13.33 -17.30 6.36
CA ASP A 478 14.18 -16.14 6.29
C ASP A 478 15.28 -16.24 7.36
N ASP A 479 16.53 -16.21 6.91
CA ASP A 479 17.75 -16.40 7.73
C ASP A 479 17.98 -15.30 8.77
N GLU A 480 17.09 -14.30 8.84
CA GLU A 480 17.22 -13.11 9.68
C GLU A 480 16.05 -12.93 10.65
N LEU A 481 14.84 -13.40 10.32
CA LEU A 481 13.80 -13.80 11.27
C LEU A 481 14.27 -14.96 12.18
N VAL A 482 15.12 -15.89 11.69
CA VAL A 482 15.88 -16.82 12.54
C VAL A 482 16.68 -16.06 13.61
N LYS A 483 17.21 -14.88 13.25
CA LYS A 483 17.95 -14.03 14.19
C LYS A 483 16.97 -13.31 15.12
N VAL A 484 15.85 -12.72 14.65
CA VAL A 484 14.86 -12.02 15.52
C VAL A 484 14.47 -12.87 16.71
N GLY A 485 14.14 -14.14 16.46
CA GLY A 485 13.90 -15.12 17.50
C GLY A 485 14.93 -15.02 18.62
N LYS A 486 16.20 -15.29 18.30
CA LYS A 486 17.27 -15.50 19.27
C LYS A 486 17.52 -14.33 20.24
N LYS A 487 17.10 -13.08 19.97
CA LYS A 487 17.34 -11.97 20.92
C LYS A 487 16.30 -10.81 20.98
N ALA A 488 15.10 -10.91 20.44
CA ALA A 488 14.12 -9.80 20.57
C ALA A 488 13.78 -9.44 22.05
N GLY A 489 13.33 -8.20 22.27
CA GLY A 489 13.04 -7.65 23.59
C GLY A 489 11.68 -8.06 24.14
N VAL A 490 11.59 -8.28 25.45
CA VAL A 490 10.35 -8.61 26.18
C VAL A 490 10.42 -8.00 27.59
N ASP A 491 9.30 -7.49 28.12
CA ASP A 491 9.25 -6.74 29.39
C ASP A 491 9.30 -7.60 30.67
N THR A 492 9.99 -8.74 30.61
CA THR A 492 10.36 -9.53 31.80
C THR A 492 11.79 -10.06 31.67
N ALA A 493 12.47 -10.25 32.81
CA ALA A 493 13.87 -10.66 32.87
C ALA A 493 14.07 -12.06 32.25
N ALA A 494 14.42 -12.09 30.97
CA ALA A 494 14.66 -13.32 30.23
C ALA A 494 16.04 -13.90 30.58
N PRO A 495 16.13 -15.15 31.10
CA PRO A 495 17.41 -15.83 31.30
C PRO A 495 18.05 -16.22 29.95
N ASP A 496 19.25 -16.80 30.05
CA ASP A 496 20.26 -16.87 28.99
C ASP A 496 19.75 -17.35 27.61
N ARG A 497 20.29 -16.72 26.55
CA ARG A 497 19.70 -16.66 25.20
C ARG A 497 20.59 -17.35 24.15
N GLY A 498 20.56 -18.69 24.18
CA GLY A 498 21.12 -19.53 23.11
C GLY A 498 20.24 -19.58 21.85
N ASP A 499 20.46 -20.58 20.99
CA ASP A 499 19.76 -20.77 19.70
C ASP A 499 18.23 -21.00 19.78
N GLY A 500 17.64 -21.00 20.97
CA GLY A 500 16.30 -21.49 21.25
C GLY A 500 15.17 -20.46 21.14
N TYR A 501 15.01 -19.77 20.00
CA TYR A 501 13.84 -18.89 19.75
C TYR A 501 13.58 -18.66 18.23
N GLY A 502 12.37 -18.23 17.87
CA GLY A 502 11.93 -17.86 16.51
C GLY A 502 10.75 -16.87 16.50
N VAL A 503 10.16 -16.61 15.33
CA VAL A 503 9.04 -15.66 15.17
C VAL A 503 7.87 -16.31 14.43
N ALA A 504 6.69 -16.30 15.06
CA ALA A 504 5.43 -16.70 14.44
C ALA A 504 4.58 -15.47 14.09
N LEU A 505 3.96 -15.47 12.90
CA LEU A 505 3.01 -14.42 12.51
C LEU A 505 1.60 -14.83 12.88
N ARG A 506 0.93 -14.04 13.73
CA ARG A 506 -0.51 -14.15 13.94
C ARG A 506 -1.24 -13.09 13.13
N TRP A 507 -2.10 -13.52 12.21
CA TRP A 507 -2.78 -12.62 11.26
C TRP A 507 -4.20 -13.10 10.96
N THR A 508 -5.16 -12.17 10.97
CA THR A 508 -6.59 -12.48 10.84
C THR A 508 -6.95 -13.11 9.48
N ALA A 509 -6.21 -12.78 8.42
CA ALA A 509 -6.41 -13.34 7.08
C ALA A 509 -6.06 -14.84 6.99
N LEU A 510 -5.22 -15.36 7.88
CA LEU A 510 -4.89 -16.79 7.96
C LEU A 510 -6.00 -17.61 8.64
N THR A 511 -7.00 -16.94 9.25
CA THR A 511 -8.20 -17.56 9.78
C THR A 511 -9.31 -17.53 8.72
N PRO A 512 -9.92 -18.67 8.33
CA PRO A 512 -10.99 -18.68 7.33
C PRO A 512 -12.18 -17.76 7.67
N GLY A 513 -12.56 -16.89 6.75
CA GLY A 513 -13.67 -15.93 6.84
C GLY A 513 -14.58 -15.88 5.62
N LYS A 514 -15.35 -14.78 5.54
CA LYS A 514 -16.51 -14.62 4.63
C LYS A 514 -16.44 -13.47 3.62
N SER A 515 -15.32 -12.77 3.48
CA SER A 515 -15.24 -11.55 2.65
C SER A 515 -15.72 -11.69 1.20
N MET A 516 -15.65 -12.89 0.60
CA MET A 516 -16.20 -13.12 -0.74
C MET A 516 -17.74 -13.17 -0.77
N ASP A 517 -18.40 -13.62 0.31
CA ASP A 517 -19.86 -13.48 0.45
C ASP A 517 -20.22 -11.98 0.44
N ALA A 518 -19.48 -11.15 1.20
CA ALA A 518 -19.70 -9.72 1.33
C ALA A 518 -19.64 -8.94 0.01
N VAL A 519 -18.74 -9.31 -0.91
CA VAL A 519 -18.63 -8.68 -2.24
C VAL A 519 -19.92 -8.89 -3.04
N PHE A 520 -20.44 -10.13 -3.09
CA PHE A 520 -21.70 -10.42 -3.77
C PHE A 520 -22.92 -9.81 -3.03
N GLU A 521 -22.93 -9.79 -1.70
CA GLU A 521 -23.99 -9.14 -0.91
C GLU A 521 -24.02 -7.62 -1.14
N LEU A 522 -22.86 -6.94 -1.19
CA LEU A 522 -22.76 -5.50 -1.47
C LEU A 522 -23.29 -5.14 -2.86
N ASN A 523 -23.00 -5.95 -3.87
CA ASN A 523 -23.47 -5.73 -5.25
C ASN A 523 -25.00 -5.78 -5.37
N LYS A 524 -25.67 -6.57 -4.51
CA LYS A 524 -27.13 -6.75 -4.49
C LYS A 524 -27.87 -5.85 -3.49
N ALA A 525 -27.15 -5.13 -2.62
CA ALA A 525 -27.74 -4.31 -1.56
C ALA A 525 -28.45 -3.06 -2.11
N LYS A 526 -29.62 -2.75 -1.54
CA LYS A 526 -30.51 -1.66 -2.02
C LYS A 526 -30.63 -0.48 -1.07
N ASN A 527 -30.14 -0.62 0.15
CA ASN A 527 -30.28 0.36 1.22
C ASN A 527 -29.17 0.18 2.28
N PHE A 528 -29.06 1.12 3.21
CA PHE A 528 -28.00 1.13 4.21
C PHE A 528 -28.06 -0.08 5.17
N THR A 529 -29.25 -0.63 5.43
CA THR A 529 -29.41 -1.84 6.26
C THR A 529 -28.81 -3.07 5.59
N GLU A 530 -29.08 -3.26 4.30
CA GLU A 530 -28.50 -4.34 3.50
C GLU A 530 -26.99 -4.15 3.28
N PHE A 531 -26.56 -2.91 3.01
CA PHE A 531 -25.15 -2.56 2.92
C PHE A 531 -24.38 -2.88 4.22
N ARG A 532 -24.93 -2.53 5.39
CA ARG A 532 -24.34 -2.87 6.69
C ARG A 532 -24.35 -4.38 6.97
N LYS A 533 -25.39 -5.10 6.54
CA LYS A 533 -25.45 -6.57 6.64
C LYS A 533 -24.31 -7.20 5.81
N ALA A 534 -24.11 -6.75 4.58
CA ALA A 534 -23.01 -7.21 3.72
C ALA A 534 -21.64 -6.84 4.31
N ALA A 535 -21.49 -5.61 4.83
CA ALA A 535 -20.27 -5.14 5.49
C ALA A 535 -19.87 -6.02 6.69
N ALA A 536 -20.83 -6.54 7.47
CA ALA A 536 -20.54 -7.46 8.58
C ALA A 536 -19.92 -8.81 8.14
N SER A 537 -20.06 -9.19 6.86
CA SER A 537 -19.35 -10.32 6.23
C SER A 537 -17.94 -9.93 5.71
N PHE A 538 -17.61 -8.64 5.60
CA PHE A 538 -16.37 -8.10 5.03
C PHE A 538 -15.23 -8.11 6.07
N GLU A 539 -14.86 -9.32 6.51
CA GLU A 539 -13.96 -9.52 7.66
C GLU A 539 -12.51 -9.09 7.40
N VAL A 540 -12.02 -9.29 6.17
CA VAL A 540 -10.61 -9.14 5.76
C VAL A 540 -10.52 -8.82 4.26
N PRO A 541 -9.77 -7.80 3.80
CA PRO A 541 -9.15 -6.74 4.61
C PRO A 541 -10.21 -5.88 5.33
N SER A 542 -9.83 -5.27 6.45
CA SER A 542 -10.70 -4.27 7.12
C SER A 542 -10.57 -2.94 6.38
N GLN A 543 -11.67 -2.46 5.80
CA GLN A 543 -11.71 -1.25 4.96
C GLN A 543 -12.80 -0.30 5.47
N ASN A 544 -12.52 1.00 5.47
CA ASN A 544 -13.53 2.03 5.63
C ASN A 544 -14.53 1.95 4.46
N LEU A 545 -15.78 1.57 4.72
CA LEU A 545 -16.81 1.53 3.67
C LEU A 545 -17.68 2.79 3.76
N ILE A 546 -17.75 3.57 2.67
CA ILE A 546 -18.62 4.74 2.55
C ILE A 546 -19.83 4.42 1.65
N TYR A 547 -20.95 5.07 1.90
CA TYR A 547 -22.25 4.75 1.30
C TYR A 547 -23.00 6.01 0.84
N ALA A 548 -23.71 5.88 -0.28
CA ALA A 548 -24.72 6.81 -0.77
C ALA A 548 -25.87 6.06 -1.46
N ASP A 549 -27.08 6.64 -1.50
CA ASP A 549 -28.19 6.06 -2.27
C ASP A 549 -29.03 7.07 -3.06
N THR A 550 -29.87 6.51 -3.94
CA THR A 550 -30.83 7.24 -4.76
C THR A 550 -32.01 7.82 -3.98
N GLU A 551 -32.32 7.34 -2.77
CA GLU A 551 -33.31 7.96 -1.87
C GLU A 551 -32.83 9.31 -1.34
N GLY A 552 -31.55 9.41 -1.01
CA GLY A 552 -30.86 10.65 -0.65
C GLY A 552 -29.91 10.54 0.55
N ASN A 553 -29.76 9.34 1.11
CA ASN A 553 -29.02 9.10 2.34
C ASN A 553 -27.50 9.00 2.07
N ILE A 554 -26.73 9.20 3.14
CA ILE A 554 -25.27 9.00 3.16
C ILE A 554 -24.88 8.23 4.42
N GLY A 555 -23.81 7.44 4.36
CA GLY A 555 -23.38 6.63 5.50
C GLY A 555 -21.95 6.14 5.45
N TYR A 556 -21.53 5.52 6.54
CA TYR A 556 -20.22 4.92 6.74
C TYR A 556 -20.32 3.71 7.68
N GLN A 557 -19.49 2.68 7.46
CA GLN A 557 -19.29 1.56 8.39
C GLN A 557 -17.80 1.19 8.45
N ALA A 558 -17.31 0.91 9.66
CA ALA A 558 -16.08 0.15 9.90
C ALA A 558 -16.41 -1.35 10.02
N PRO A 559 -16.25 -2.19 8.98
CA PRO A 559 -16.21 -3.64 9.11
C PRO A 559 -14.81 -4.14 9.51
N GLY A 560 -14.74 -5.39 9.97
CA GLY A 560 -13.47 -6.11 10.03
C GLY A 560 -13.33 -7.03 11.23
N ARG A 561 -12.57 -8.12 11.06
CA ARG A 561 -12.24 -9.06 12.14
C ARG A 561 -11.04 -8.56 12.94
N ILE A 562 -11.23 -7.51 13.72
CA ILE A 562 -10.17 -6.83 14.49
C ILE A 562 -9.95 -7.54 15.84
N PRO A 563 -8.71 -7.88 16.22
CA PRO A 563 -8.41 -8.63 17.46
C PRO A 563 -8.58 -7.78 18.72
N LYS A 564 -9.00 -8.44 19.81
CA LYS A 564 -8.88 -7.90 21.17
C LYS A 564 -7.61 -8.46 21.80
N ARG A 565 -6.61 -7.62 22.00
CA ARG A 565 -5.30 -8.01 22.55
C ARG A 565 -5.37 -8.32 24.05
N GLY A 566 -4.24 -8.79 24.58
CA GLY A 566 -4.04 -9.10 26.00
C GLY A 566 -3.28 -7.98 26.71
N LYS A 567 -2.11 -8.29 27.29
CA LYS A 567 -1.17 -7.31 27.86
C LYS A 567 -0.49 -6.41 26.83
N GLY A 568 -0.25 -6.93 25.62
CA GLY A 568 0.40 -6.18 24.53
C GLY A 568 -0.58 -5.28 23.77
N ASP A 569 -0.09 -4.18 23.23
CA ASP A 569 -0.87 -3.18 22.48
C ASP A 569 -0.71 -3.26 20.95
N GLY A 570 0.20 -4.12 20.48
CA GLY A 570 0.57 -4.29 19.06
C GLY A 570 1.82 -3.51 18.64
N SER A 571 2.36 -2.62 19.48
CA SER A 571 3.45 -1.72 19.07
C SER A 571 4.82 -2.39 18.89
N LEU A 572 5.03 -3.56 19.50
CA LEU A 572 6.26 -4.37 19.48
C LEU A 572 5.92 -5.88 19.55
N PRO A 573 6.81 -6.77 19.06
CA PRO A 573 6.59 -8.22 19.08
C PRO A 573 6.27 -8.80 20.46
N ALA A 574 5.19 -9.57 20.55
CA ALA A 574 4.64 -10.08 21.79
C ALA A 574 5.33 -11.38 22.27
N PRO A 575 5.53 -11.60 23.59
CA PRO A 575 5.98 -12.89 24.13
C PRO A 575 5.02 -14.04 23.76
N GLY A 576 5.47 -15.00 22.95
CA GLY A 576 4.66 -16.16 22.52
C GLY A 576 4.34 -17.15 23.65
N TRP A 577 5.20 -17.19 24.67
CA TRP A 577 5.15 -18.16 25.77
C TRP A 577 4.26 -17.77 26.96
N ASP A 578 3.86 -16.51 27.10
CA ASP A 578 2.92 -16.03 28.14
C ASP A 578 1.52 -15.88 27.54
N ARG A 579 0.58 -16.73 27.99
CA ARG A 579 -0.84 -16.67 27.60
C ARG A 579 -1.47 -15.27 27.69
N ALA A 580 -0.97 -14.40 28.57
CA ALA A 580 -1.53 -13.09 28.81
C ALA A 580 -1.32 -12.10 27.65
N TYR A 581 -0.45 -12.42 26.68
CA TYR A 581 -0.29 -11.62 25.45
C TYR A 581 -1.13 -12.13 24.27
N ARG A 582 -1.89 -13.22 24.43
CA ARG A 582 -2.72 -13.77 23.35
C ARG A 582 -3.99 -12.97 23.12
N TRP A 583 -4.47 -12.96 21.88
CA TRP A 583 -5.80 -12.43 21.56
C TRP A 583 -6.89 -13.11 22.38
N THR A 584 -7.72 -12.30 23.05
CA THR A 584 -8.86 -12.73 23.87
C THR A 584 -10.15 -12.91 23.06
N GLY A 585 -10.12 -12.59 21.76
CA GLY A 585 -11.21 -12.72 20.81
C GLY A 585 -11.12 -11.64 19.74
N TYR A 586 -12.25 -11.29 19.15
CA TYR A 586 -12.39 -10.17 18.20
C TYR A 586 -13.39 -9.14 18.72
N ILE A 587 -13.39 -7.93 18.15
CA ILE A 587 -14.42 -6.91 18.40
C ILE A 587 -15.74 -7.36 17.74
N PRO A 588 -16.90 -7.29 18.43
CA PRO A 588 -18.20 -7.57 17.82
C PRO A 588 -18.49 -6.62 16.64
N GLN A 589 -19.09 -7.11 15.55
CA GLN A 589 -19.35 -6.25 14.37
C GLN A 589 -20.34 -5.12 14.67
N ASP A 590 -21.30 -5.35 15.57
CA ASP A 590 -22.25 -4.35 16.06
C ASP A 590 -21.64 -3.40 17.11
N ALA A 591 -20.39 -3.62 17.53
CA ALA A 591 -19.62 -2.71 18.35
C ALA A 591 -18.60 -1.87 17.54
N LEU A 592 -18.49 -2.05 16.23
CA LEU A 592 -17.61 -1.25 15.38
C LEU A 592 -18.28 0.07 14.94
N PRO A 593 -17.54 1.19 14.83
CA PRO A 593 -18.11 2.50 14.53
C PRO A 593 -18.81 2.55 13.16
N TYR A 594 -19.92 3.26 13.12
CA TYR A 594 -20.66 3.53 11.89
C TYR A 594 -21.40 4.87 12.03
N GLU A 595 -21.77 5.48 10.91
CA GLU A 595 -22.43 6.79 10.91
C GLU A 595 -23.46 6.85 9.78
N TYR A 596 -24.59 7.53 10.00
CA TYR A 596 -25.69 7.60 9.04
C TYR A 596 -26.33 8.99 9.06
N ASN A 597 -26.49 9.59 7.89
CA ASN A 597 -27.08 10.93 7.70
C ASN A 597 -26.63 12.01 8.71
N PRO A 598 -25.32 12.15 9.03
CA PRO A 598 -24.85 13.07 10.07
C PRO A 598 -25.17 14.54 9.73
N LYS A 599 -25.41 15.37 10.75
CA LYS A 599 -26.05 16.69 10.59
C LYS A 599 -25.26 17.67 9.73
N ARG A 600 -23.93 17.48 9.68
CA ARG A 600 -23.00 18.21 8.79
C ARG A 600 -23.28 17.98 7.31
N GLY A 601 -23.85 16.83 6.92
CA GLY A 601 -24.30 16.51 5.57
C GLY A 601 -23.21 15.98 4.63
N TYR A 602 -22.09 15.50 5.15
CA TYR A 602 -21.02 14.86 4.39
C TYR A 602 -20.15 13.97 5.31
N ILE A 603 -19.46 12.97 4.75
CA ILE A 603 -18.51 12.10 5.47
C ILE A 603 -17.22 12.03 4.65
N VAL A 604 -16.06 12.01 5.32
CA VAL A 604 -14.72 11.97 4.71
C VAL A 604 -13.89 10.85 5.32
N THR A 605 -13.31 10.01 4.48
CA THR A 605 -12.32 9.00 4.84
C THR A 605 -11.07 9.19 3.97
N ALA A 606 -9.90 9.20 4.60
CA ALA A 606 -8.60 9.31 3.93
C ALA A 606 -7.51 8.64 4.78
N ASN A 607 -7.81 7.44 5.28
CA ASN A 607 -6.97 6.63 6.20
C ASN A 607 -6.69 7.26 7.58
N GLN A 608 -7.41 8.31 7.94
CA GLN A 608 -7.31 8.94 9.26
C GLN A 608 -8.06 8.14 10.34
N ALA A 609 -7.83 8.49 11.61
CA ALA A 609 -8.52 7.88 12.75
C ALA A 609 -10.03 7.74 12.54
N VAL A 610 -10.56 6.51 12.69
CA VAL A 610 -12.00 6.24 12.51
C VAL A 610 -12.84 6.94 13.57
N ILE A 611 -12.38 6.90 14.83
CA ILE A 611 -13.07 7.44 15.99
C ILE A 611 -12.02 7.99 16.98
N ASP A 612 -12.43 8.90 17.86
CA ASP A 612 -11.61 9.35 18.98
C ASP A 612 -11.64 8.30 20.10
N ASP A 613 -10.59 7.47 20.17
CA ASP A 613 -10.51 6.36 21.13
C ASP A 613 -9.88 6.76 22.48
N ARG A 614 -9.72 8.07 22.76
CA ARG A 614 -9.02 8.56 23.96
C ARG A 614 -9.86 8.46 25.24
N ASP A 615 -11.18 8.56 25.14
CA ASP A 615 -12.08 8.21 26.24
C ASP A 615 -12.65 6.81 26.03
N LYS A 616 -12.39 5.91 26.98
CA LYS A 616 -12.83 4.51 26.93
C LYS A 616 -14.27 4.32 27.40
N ALA A 617 -14.93 5.34 27.93
CA ALA A 617 -16.38 5.38 28.08
C ALA A 617 -17.07 5.60 26.72
N ASP A 618 -16.55 6.50 25.89
CA ASP A 618 -17.09 6.78 24.56
C ASP A 618 -16.75 5.68 23.55
N TYR A 619 -15.53 5.13 23.58
CA TYR A 619 -15.17 3.94 22.79
C TYR A 619 -14.08 3.05 23.44
N PRO A 620 -14.41 1.85 23.95
CA PRO A 620 -13.49 1.06 24.77
C PRO A 620 -12.41 0.31 23.97
N TYR A 621 -12.64 0.04 22.68
CA TYR A 621 -11.74 -0.81 21.88
C TYR A 621 -10.58 -0.02 21.25
N LYS A 622 -9.53 -0.75 20.86
CA LYS A 622 -8.44 -0.23 20.02
C LYS A 622 -8.61 -0.79 18.61
N LEU A 623 -8.56 0.07 17.59
CA LEU A 623 -8.66 -0.33 16.18
C LEU A 623 -7.27 -0.36 15.52
N THR A 624 -6.45 0.66 15.79
CA THR A 624 -4.99 0.71 15.58
C THR A 624 -4.43 1.85 16.43
N SER A 625 -3.09 1.91 16.55
CA SER A 625 -2.35 3.10 16.99
C SER A 625 -1.81 3.89 15.80
N ASP A 626 -1.43 3.19 14.73
CA ASP A 626 -0.77 3.75 13.54
C ASP A 626 -1.81 4.11 12.48
N TRP A 627 -2.45 5.26 12.69
CA TRP A 627 -3.34 5.90 11.72
C TRP A 627 -2.54 6.80 10.77
N GLY A 628 -3.06 7.06 9.57
CA GLY A 628 -2.65 8.25 8.83
C GLY A 628 -3.01 9.50 9.64
N TYR A 629 -2.13 10.50 9.70
CA TYR A 629 -2.26 11.62 10.65
C TYR A 629 -3.32 12.65 10.24
N GLY A 630 -3.93 12.48 9.07
CA GLY A 630 -5.16 13.14 8.64
C GLY A 630 -4.93 14.47 7.94
N ALA A 631 -3.77 14.69 7.32
CA ALA A 631 -3.55 15.87 6.49
C ALA A 631 -4.53 15.91 5.30
N ARG A 632 -4.64 14.78 4.57
CA ARG A 632 -5.55 14.63 3.42
C ARG A 632 -7.02 14.74 3.83
N SER A 633 -7.44 14.07 4.90
CA SER A 633 -8.83 14.13 5.39
C SER A 633 -9.24 15.53 5.81
N GLN A 634 -8.38 16.26 6.53
CA GLN A 634 -8.68 17.63 6.93
C GLN A 634 -8.68 18.58 5.73
N ARG A 635 -7.79 18.39 4.74
CA ARG A 635 -7.82 19.20 3.51
C ARG A 635 -9.12 19.01 2.73
N ILE A 636 -9.64 17.78 2.63
CA ILE A 636 -10.96 17.51 2.00
C ILE A 636 -12.10 18.13 2.84
N ASP A 637 -12.05 18.03 4.17
CA ASP A 637 -13.01 18.65 5.09
C ASP A 637 -13.06 20.18 4.87
N ASP A 638 -11.91 20.84 4.82
CA ASP A 638 -11.75 22.27 4.59
C ASP A 638 -12.26 22.69 3.20
N LEU A 639 -11.98 21.90 2.15
CA LEU A 639 -12.45 22.14 0.78
C LEU A 639 -13.98 22.04 0.69
N ILE A 640 -14.58 21.03 1.33
CA ILE A 640 -16.04 20.88 1.42
C ILE A 640 -16.64 22.06 2.21
N GLN A 641 -16.11 22.38 3.39
CA GLN A 641 -16.55 23.52 4.21
C GLN A 641 -16.49 24.84 3.45
N SER A 642 -15.42 25.08 2.70
CA SER A 642 -15.25 26.27 1.85
C SER A 642 -16.34 26.37 0.77
N LYS A 643 -16.64 25.26 0.09
CA LYS A 643 -17.66 25.20 -0.99
C LYS A 643 -19.10 25.29 -0.50
N ILE A 644 -19.43 24.78 0.70
CA ILE A 644 -20.80 24.85 1.26
C ILE A 644 -21.07 26.11 2.09
N LYS A 645 -20.04 26.92 2.35
CA LYS A 645 -20.14 28.18 3.08
C LYS A 645 -21.21 29.09 2.48
N ASN A 646 -21.96 29.79 3.34
CA ASN A 646 -23.05 30.69 2.94
C ASN A 646 -24.15 30.06 2.06
N GLY A 647 -24.30 28.72 2.09
CA GLY A 647 -25.30 28.01 1.30
C GLY A 647 -24.85 27.58 -0.09
N GLY A 648 -23.54 27.66 -0.38
CA GLY A 648 -22.93 27.15 -1.60
C GLY A 648 -23.16 25.65 -1.81
N LYS A 649 -22.93 25.19 -3.05
CA LYS A 649 -23.31 23.85 -3.51
C LYS A 649 -22.17 23.20 -4.30
N ILE A 650 -21.99 21.90 -4.10
CA ILE A 650 -20.96 21.08 -4.72
C ILE A 650 -21.50 20.36 -5.96
N SER A 651 -20.75 20.41 -7.06
CA SER A 651 -21.02 19.69 -8.30
C SER A 651 -20.10 18.47 -8.47
N THR A 652 -20.42 17.60 -9.43
CA THR A 652 -19.54 16.50 -9.86
C THR A 652 -18.14 17.00 -10.26
N GLU A 653 -18.06 18.21 -10.83
CA GLU A 653 -16.80 18.86 -11.22
C GLU A 653 -16.04 19.42 -10.02
N ASP A 654 -16.73 19.94 -9.00
CA ASP A 654 -16.07 20.32 -7.72
C ASP A 654 -15.45 19.10 -7.03
N MET A 655 -16.13 17.95 -7.04
CA MET A 655 -15.59 16.70 -6.51
C MET A 655 -14.33 16.28 -7.28
N ARG A 656 -14.34 16.34 -8.62
CA ARG A 656 -13.16 16.07 -9.46
C ARG A 656 -12.00 17.02 -9.15
N LEU A 657 -12.28 18.32 -9.02
CA LEU A 657 -11.26 19.33 -8.70
C LEU A 657 -10.65 19.12 -7.31
N MET A 658 -11.42 18.65 -6.31
CA MET A 658 -10.89 18.25 -5.01
C MET A 658 -9.92 17.05 -5.11
N GLN A 659 -10.19 16.07 -5.98
CA GLN A 659 -9.26 14.94 -6.25
C GLN A 659 -7.93 15.37 -6.88
N MET A 660 -7.83 16.62 -7.33
CA MET A 660 -6.64 17.23 -7.94
C MET A 660 -6.00 18.32 -7.07
N ASP A 661 -6.38 18.45 -5.79
CA ASP A 661 -5.80 19.45 -4.89
C ASP A 661 -4.36 19.07 -4.47
N ASN A 662 -3.40 19.88 -4.93
CA ASN A 662 -1.96 19.67 -4.76
C ASN A 662 -1.36 20.39 -3.52
N SER A 663 -2.20 20.84 -2.57
CA SER A 663 -1.81 21.64 -1.40
C SER A 663 -0.81 20.94 -0.48
N SER A 664 0.29 21.59 -0.13
CA SER A 664 1.26 21.12 0.87
C SER A 664 1.04 21.77 2.23
N GLU A 665 0.49 21.02 3.20
CA GLU A 665 0.27 21.53 4.56
C GLU A 665 1.57 21.73 5.36
N ILE A 666 2.64 20.99 5.02
CA ILE A 666 3.96 21.18 5.64
C ILE A 666 4.68 22.40 5.08
N ALA A 667 4.46 22.76 3.81
CA ALA A 667 5.02 23.99 3.23
C ALA A 667 4.48 25.25 3.92
N LYS A 668 3.17 25.30 4.20
CA LYS A 668 2.52 26.39 4.96
C LYS A 668 3.16 26.61 6.35
N LEU A 669 3.66 25.54 6.97
CA LEU A 669 4.33 25.59 8.27
C LEU A 669 5.81 25.99 8.16
N LEU A 670 6.52 25.45 7.16
CA LEU A 670 7.98 25.63 7.02
C LEU A 670 8.38 26.92 6.29
N VAL A 671 7.73 27.27 5.17
CA VAL A 671 8.15 28.39 4.32
C VAL A 671 8.25 29.74 5.08
N PRO A 672 7.30 30.11 5.97
CA PRO A 672 7.40 31.34 6.76
C PRO A 672 8.57 31.37 7.77
N LYS A 673 9.22 30.23 8.05
CA LYS A 673 10.48 30.13 8.80
C LYS A 673 11.68 30.09 7.84
N LEU A 674 11.62 29.29 6.77
CA LEU A 674 12.67 29.19 5.75
C LEU A 674 13.01 30.52 5.10
N LEU A 675 12.03 31.41 4.86
CA LEU A 675 12.26 32.74 4.28
C LEU A 675 12.99 33.71 5.24
N LYS A 676 13.03 33.43 6.54
CA LYS A 676 13.72 34.26 7.56
C LYS A 676 15.20 33.90 7.70
N ILE A 677 15.64 32.77 7.16
CA ILE A 677 17.03 32.31 7.24
C ILE A 677 17.93 33.22 6.40
N ASP A 678 19.01 33.75 7.01
CA ASP A 678 20.04 34.51 6.31
C ASP A 678 20.88 33.59 5.40
N VAL A 679 20.81 33.84 4.09
CA VAL A 679 21.47 33.05 3.05
C VAL A 679 22.40 33.97 2.27
N LYS A 680 23.70 33.81 2.53
CA LYS A 680 24.76 34.65 1.95
C LYS A 680 25.26 34.18 0.58
N ASP A 681 25.04 32.90 0.23
CA ASP A 681 25.31 32.43 -1.13
C ASP A 681 24.20 32.91 -2.09
N LYS A 682 24.62 33.55 -3.18
CA LYS A 682 23.70 34.15 -4.15
C LYS A 682 22.80 33.14 -4.87
N TYR A 683 23.29 31.92 -5.15
CA TYR A 683 22.54 30.88 -5.86
C TYR A 683 21.56 30.16 -4.93
N VAL A 684 21.92 30.03 -3.64
CA VAL A 684 20.99 29.52 -2.61
C VAL A 684 19.92 30.58 -2.30
N ARG A 685 20.26 31.89 -2.25
CA ARG A 685 19.24 32.94 -2.06
C ARG A 685 18.31 33.08 -3.28
N GLU A 686 18.84 32.92 -4.48
CA GLU A 686 18.07 32.84 -5.73
C GLU A 686 17.04 31.70 -5.68
N ALA A 687 17.42 30.51 -5.22
CA ALA A 687 16.45 29.42 -5.02
C ALA A 687 15.50 29.67 -3.83
N GLN A 688 15.96 30.25 -2.72
CA GLN A 688 15.11 30.66 -1.58
C GLN A 688 14.01 31.64 -2.00
N LYS A 689 14.28 32.53 -2.99
CA LYS A 689 13.29 33.44 -3.56
C LYS A 689 12.15 32.75 -4.30
N LEU A 690 12.31 31.52 -4.79
CA LEU A 690 11.21 30.75 -5.39
C LEU A 690 10.06 30.50 -4.39
N LEU A 691 10.36 30.57 -3.09
CA LEU A 691 9.38 30.42 -2.00
C LEU A 691 8.70 31.75 -1.62
N GLU A 692 9.16 32.90 -2.14
CA GLU A 692 8.56 34.22 -1.90
C GLU A 692 7.28 34.38 -2.73
N GLY A 693 6.12 34.25 -2.08
CA GLY A 693 4.80 34.42 -2.73
C GLY A 693 4.21 33.15 -3.36
N TRP A 694 4.87 31.99 -3.21
CA TRP A 694 4.29 30.70 -3.57
C TRP A 694 3.06 30.39 -2.68
N ASP A 695 2.02 29.83 -3.30
CA ASP A 695 0.71 29.50 -2.71
C ASP A 695 0.65 28.08 -2.08
N TYR A 696 1.78 27.38 -2.10
CA TYR A 696 1.97 26.02 -1.56
C TYR A 696 1.35 24.88 -2.38
N THR A 697 0.98 25.11 -3.64
CA THR A 697 0.58 24.02 -4.56
C THR A 697 1.78 23.31 -5.18
N GLN A 698 1.68 21.99 -5.31
CA GLN A 698 2.72 21.14 -5.89
C GLN A 698 2.42 20.79 -7.36
N ASP A 699 2.17 21.81 -8.19
CA ASP A 699 1.87 21.60 -9.61
C ASP A 699 3.11 21.17 -10.42
N ALA A 700 2.92 20.43 -11.51
CA ALA A 700 3.99 19.72 -12.22
C ALA A 700 5.06 20.63 -12.83
N ASP A 701 4.72 21.87 -13.12
CA ASP A 701 5.57 22.95 -13.64
C ASP A 701 6.22 23.80 -12.53
N SER A 702 5.80 23.67 -11.27
CA SER A 702 6.25 24.54 -10.17
C SER A 702 7.72 24.34 -9.79
N ALA A 703 8.54 25.35 -10.07
CA ALA A 703 9.93 25.46 -9.58
C ALA A 703 9.99 25.58 -8.05
N ALA A 704 9.03 26.30 -7.45
CA ALA A 704 8.92 26.50 -6.01
C ALA A 704 8.67 25.17 -5.26
N ALA A 705 7.75 24.34 -5.77
CA ALA A 705 7.47 23.02 -5.22
C ALA A 705 8.66 22.07 -5.36
N ALA A 706 9.38 22.13 -6.50
CA ALA A 706 10.61 21.36 -6.69
C ALA A 706 11.66 21.69 -5.61
N TYR A 707 11.95 22.99 -5.40
CA TYR A 707 12.90 23.42 -4.40
C TYR A 707 12.41 23.11 -2.98
N PHE A 708 11.14 23.39 -2.66
CA PHE A 708 10.56 23.08 -1.35
C PHE A 708 10.67 21.59 -1.00
N ASN A 709 10.31 20.68 -1.91
CA ASN A 709 10.37 19.25 -1.63
C ASN A 709 11.82 18.76 -1.48
N SER A 710 12.78 19.38 -2.18
CA SER A 710 14.21 19.13 -1.94
C SER A 710 14.69 19.66 -0.58
N VAL A 711 14.18 20.80 -0.11
CA VAL A 711 14.45 21.33 1.25
C VAL A 711 13.82 20.43 2.31
N TRP A 712 12.55 20.02 2.15
CA TRP A 712 11.84 19.11 3.06
C TRP A 712 12.61 17.79 3.24
N ARG A 713 13.00 17.18 2.12
CA ARG A 713 13.88 15.99 2.08
C ARG A 713 15.16 16.19 2.89
N ASN A 714 15.87 17.30 2.69
CA ASN A 714 17.13 17.54 3.39
C ASN A 714 16.94 17.89 4.87
N ILE A 715 15.86 18.58 5.26
CA ILE A 715 15.49 18.77 6.68
C ILE A 715 15.32 17.40 7.35
N LEU A 716 14.50 16.53 6.78
CA LEU A 716 14.24 15.18 7.32
C LEU A 716 15.51 14.32 7.40
N LYS A 717 16.31 14.32 6.33
CA LYS A 717 17.59 13.58 6.26
C LYS A 717 18.58 14.06 7.33
N LEU A 718 18.75 15.37 7.51
CA LEU A 718 19.68 15.94 8.48
C LEU A 718 19.18 15.78 9.92
N ALA A 719 17.91 16.07 10.16
CA ALA A 719 17.34 16.07 11.51
C ALA A 719 17.12 14.65 12.05
N ILE A 720 16.60 13.74 11.21
CA ILE A 720 16.14 12.40 11.62
C ILE A 720 16.93 11.32 10.87
N GLY A 721 16.92 11.31 9.54
CA GLY A 721 17.37 10.17 8.72
C GLY A 721 18.82 9.76 8.93
N ASN A 722 19.73 10.72 9.14
CA ASN A 722 21.14 10.46 9.44
C ASN A 722 21.38 9.86 10.86
N LYS A 723 20.37 9.90 11.74
CA LYS A 723 20.42 9.37 13.12
C LYS A 723 19.78 7.99 13.26
N LEU A 724 19.03 7.55 12.24
CA LEU A 724 18.40 6.22 12.23
C LEU A 724 19.44 5.08 12.12
N PRO A 725 19.13 3.88 12.65
CA PRO A 725 19.89 2.66 12.36
C PRO A 725 20.04 2.43 10.86
N LYS A 726 21.15 1.80 10.45
CA LYS A 726 21.49 1.59 9.02
C LYS A 726 20.38 0.83 8.27
N GLU A 727 19.59 0.05 8.97
CA GLU A 727 18.54 -0.81 8.41
C GLU A 727 17.20 -0.11 8.18
N LEU A 728 17.11 1.16 8.56
CA LEU A 728 16.06 2.09 8.13
C LEU A 728 16.58 3.09 7.08
N ARG A 729 17.88 3.11 6.79
CA ARG A 729 18.52 4.06 5.86
C ARG A 729 18.73 3.43 4.48
N VAL A 730 18.68 4.27 3.44
CA VAL A 730 18.78 3.85 2.03
C VAL A 730 20.06 3.07 1.76
N LYS A 731 19.93 1.96 1.02
CA LYS A 731 20.99 1.05 0.59
C LYS A 731 22.22 1.77 0.09
N GLY A 732 23.36 1.52 0.73
CA GLY A 732 24.64 2.15 0.39
C GLY A 732 24.85 3.59 0.89
N GLN A 733 23.88 4.21 1.58
CA GLN A 733 24.08 5.50 2.27
C GLN A 733 25.04 5.30 3.45
N CYS A 734 26.34 5.51 3.23
CA CYS A 734 27.36 5.36 4.25
C CYS A 734 27.52 6.61 5.12
N LEU A 735 27.42 6.44 6.44
CA LEU A 735 27.67 7.46 7.45
C LEU A 735 28.79 7.01 8.40
N THR A 736 29.51 7.96 8.99
CA THR A 736 30.48 7.70 10.06
C THR A 736 29.82 8.05 11.40
N VAL A 737 29.59 7.04 12.24
CA VAL A 737 28.73 7.10 13.42
C VAL A 737 29.40 6.46 14.63
N GLU A 738 28.91 6.73 15.85
CA GLU A 738 29.34 5.96 17.02
C GLU A 738 28.86 4.50 16.91
N PRO A 739 29.60 3.51 17.45
CA PRO A 739 29.12 2.14 17.58
C PRO A 739 27.76 2.07 18.28
N ALA A 740 26.84 1.26 17.77
CA ALA A 740 25.61 0.95 18.49
C ALA A 740 25.92 0.24 19.82
N GLY A 741 25.05 0.38 20.82
CA GLY A 741 25.22 -0.25 22.14
C GLY A 741 26.16 0.47 23.13
N ASN A 742 26.85 1.55 22.74
CA ASN A 742 27.67 2.34 23.66
C ASN A 742 26.80 3.10 24.69
N THR A 743 26.74 2.58 25.92
CA THR A 743 26.12 3.24 27.10
C THR A 743 27.15 3.83 28.08
N GLY A 744 28.44 3.74 27.76
CA GLY A 744 29.53 4.39 28.52
C GLY A 744 29.73 5.86 28.15
N PRO A 745 30.70 6.55 28.78
CA PRO A 745 31.10 7.91 28.42
C PRO A 745 31.52 8.02 26.95
N ALA A 746 31.26 9.17 26.33
CA ALA A 746 31.41 9.36 24.88
C ALA A 746 32.88 9.40 24.37
N ASP A 747 33.86 9.39 25.27
CA ASP A 747 35.23 9.85 24.97
C ASP A 747 36.20 8.75 24.46
N GLU A 748 35.80 7.47 24.48
CA GLU A 748 36.65 6.35 24.03
C GLU A 748 36.09 5.57 22.81
N GLY A 749 35.07 6.11 22.13
CA GLY A 749 34.48 5.51 20.92
C GLY A 749 35.33 5.69 19.66
N LYS A 750 35.81 4.59 19.05
CA LYS A 750 36.26 4.61 17.65
C LYS A 750 35.05 4.58 16.72
N LYS A 751 34.70 5.73 16.14
CA LYS A 751 33.64 5.87 15.12
C LYS A 751 33.76 4.83 14.01
N VAL A 752 32.64 4.21 13.66
CA VAL A 752 32.50 3.18 12.63
C VAL A 752 31.81 3.73 11.39
N ARG A 753 32.03 3.10 10.23
CA ARG A 753 31.33 3.43 8.98
C ARG A 753 30.18 2.44 8.75
N GLU A 754 28.95 2.94 8.76
CA GLU A 754 27.73 2.15 8.54
C GLU A 754 27.01 2.61 7.27
N CYS A 755 26.93 1.71 6.29
CA CYS A 755 26.16 1.89 5.07
C CYS A 755 24.73 1.39 5.24
N GLY A 756 23.75 2.14 4.73
CA GLY A 756 22.34 1.76 4.81
C GLY A 756 22.04 0.47 4.06
N GLU A 757 20.97 -0.22 4.43
CA GLU A 757 20.67 -1.59 3.99
C GLU A 757 19.29 -1.75 3.34
N ARG A 758 18.31 -0.89 3.65
CA ARG A 758 16.94 -0.95 3.10
C ARG A 758 16.84 -0.28 1.72
N ASP A 759 16.00 -0.82 0.84
CA ASP A 759 15.76 -0.24 -0.49
C ASP A 759 15.04 1.13 -0.42
N ALA A 760 15.13 1.90 -1.51
CA ALA A 760 14.92 3.35 -1.48
C ALA A 760 13.46 3.78 -1.23
N ASP A 761 12.50 2.95 -1.59
CA ASP A 761 11.06 3.16 -1.47
C ASP A 761 10.50 2.81 -0.09
N SER A 762 11.10 1.86 0.64
CA SER A 762 10.72 1.50 2.02
C SER A 762 11.60 2.16 3.11
N ALA A 763 12.70 2.84 2.74
CA ALA A 763 13.58 3.57 3.65
C ALA A 763 12.88 4.72 4.40
N GLN A 764 13.41 5.08 5.57
CA GLN A 764 12.87 6.12 6.45
C GLN A 764 13.87 7.27 6.67
N PRO A 765 13.43 8.50 6.95
CA PRO A 765 12.03 8.98 6.97
C PRO A 765 11.39 9.06 5.58
N ASP A 766 10.20 8.51 5.42
CA ASP A 766 9.37 8.59 4.20
C ASP A 766 8.98 10.04 3.85
N GLY A 767 8.72 10.86 4.87
CA GLY A 767 8.36 12.27 4.74
C GLY A 767 6.86 12.58 4.72
N GLY A 768 6.02 11.60 5.06
CA GLY A 768 4.56 11.70 5.08
C GLY A 768 3.98 12.47 6.27
N ASP A 769 2.66 12.37 6.44
CA ASP A 769 1.95 13.18 7.45
C ASP A 769 2.26 12.80 8.91
N ARG A 770 2.83 11.61 9.15
CA ARG A 770 3.57 11.28 10.38
C ARG A 770 4.66 12.31 10.66
N TYR A 771 5.58 12.49 9.71
CA TYR A 771 6.70 13.41 9.88
C TYR A 771 6.29 14.89 9.88
N TYR A 772 5.13 15.22 9.31
CA TYR A 772 4.55 16.55 9.48
C TYR A 772 4.28 16.82 10.97
N GLU A 773 3.78 15.83 11.72
CA GLU A 773 3.52 15.96 13.16
C GLU A 773 4.77 15.81 14.04
N VAL A 774 5.72 14.94 13.65
CA VAL A 774 7.06 14.88 14.29
C VAL A 774 7.71 16.27 14.25
N ILE A 775 7.82 16.86 13.05
CA ILE A 775 8.44 18.18 12.88
C ILE A 775 7.61 19.28 13.55
N ARG A 776 6.27 19.25 13.45
CA ARG A 776 5.40 20.24 14.12
C ARG A 776 5.57 20.26 15.64
N LYS A 777 5.90 19.14 16.29
CA LYS A 777 6.20 19.11 17.74
C LYS A 777 7.48 19.86 18.12
N ILE A 778 8.50 19.86 17.26
CA ILE A 778 9.85 20.38 17.58
C ILE A 778 10.21 21.70 16.87
N ILE A 779 9.36 22.20 15.96
CA ILE A 779 9.66 23.37 15.11
C ILE A 779 9.79 24.71 15.84
N ASP A 780 9.26 24.82 17.06
CA ASP A 780 9.33 26.02 17.89
C ASP A 780 10.37 25.93 19.01
N ASP A 781 10.91 24.73 19.28
CA ASP A 781 12.15 24.55 20.07
C ASP A 781 13.35 24.64 19.14
N GLU A 782 14.01 25.80 19.13
CA GLU A 782 15.18 26.06 18.28
C GLU A 782 16.43 25.29 18.70
N THR A 783 16.45 24.77 19.93
CA THR A 783 17.59 24.10 20.57
C THR A 783 17.48 22.58 20.62
N ASN A 784 16.37 22.02 20.14
CA ASN A 784 16.04 20.61 20.21
C ASN A 784 17.16 19.70 19.66
N ASP A 785 17.38 18.55 20.31
CA ASP A 785 18.41 17.58 19.89
C ASP A 785 18.17 17.01 18.48
N TRP A 786 16.92 16.98 18.01
CA TRP A 786 16.62 16.63 16.63
C TRP A 786 17.20 17.63 15.60
N TRP A 787 17.49 18.88 15.97
CA TRP A 787 18.15 19.86 15.09
C TRP A 787 19.69 19.78 15.04
N LYS A 788 20.30 18.97 15.90
CA LYS A 788 21.75 18.84 15.98
C LYS A 788 22.28 17.87 14.93
N SER A 789 23.30 18.25 14.16
CA SER A 789 23.93 17.43 13.13
C SER A 789 25.45 17.64 13.13
N PRO A 790 26.26 16.58 13.06
CA PRO A 790 27.72 16.72 13.03
C PRO A 790 28.18 17.41 11.74
N GLY A 791 29.25 18.22 11.87
CA GLY A 791 29.92 18.82 10.71
C GLY A 791 30.65 17.78 9.85
N THR A 792 30.96 18.16 8.61
CA THR A 792 31.64 17.32 7.62
C THR A 792 32.97 17.94 7.19
N ARG A 793 33.56 17.48 6.08
CA ARG A 793 34.73 18.12 5.44
C ARG A 793 34.37 19.44 4.72
N THR A 794 33.10 19.68 4.41
CA THR A 794 32.64 20.84 3.62
C THR A 794 31.60 21.70 4.34
N ASP A 795 31.07 21.23 5.47
CA ASP A 795 29.85 21.76 6.07
C ASP A 795 30.03 21.87 7.60
N ASP A 796 29.64 23.00 8.19
CA ASP A 796 29.72 23.20 9.65
C ASP A 796 28.71 22.31 10.41
N GLU A 797 28.96 22.08 11.70
CA GLU A 797 27.99 21.44 12.59
C GLU A 797 26.74 22.30 12.80
N THR A 798 25.57 21.67 12.92
CA THR A 798 24.33 22.36 13.28
C THR A 798 24.03 22.13 14.76
N LYS A 799 23.70 23.21 15.47
CA LYS A 799 23.35 23.21 16.90
C LYS A 799 21.93 23.74 17.15
N THR A 800 21.30 24.34 16.14
CA THR A 800 19.94 24.89 16.19
C THR A 800 19.13 24.61 14.93
N ARG A 801 17.80 24.74 15.03
CA ARG A 801 16.84 24.63 13.91
C ARG A 801 17.29 25.44 12.70
N ASP A 802 17.65 26.70 12.90
CA ASP A 802 17.90 27.64 11.80
C ASP A 802 19.24 27.39 11.10
N GLN A 803 20.24 26.84 11.81
CA GLN A 803 21.46 26.32 11.19
C GLN A 803 21.16 25.09 10.31
N LEU A 804 20.31 24.17 10.77
CA LEU A 804 19.90 23.01 9.99
C LEU A 804 19.01 23.40 8.79
N PHE A 805 18.12 24.37 8.94
CA PHE A 805 17.30 24.89 7.86
C PHE A 805 18.15 25.62 6.81
N LYS A 806 19.15 26.41 7.21
CA LYS A 806 20.15 26.98 6.31
C LYS A 806 20.89 25.89 5.54
N ARG A 807 21.33 24.84 6.23
CA ARG A 807 22.01 23.70 5.60
C ARG A 807 21.12 22.95 4.61
N ALA A 808 19.84 22.74 4.94
CA ALA A 808 18.89 22.10 4.04
C ALA A 808 18.57 22.94 2.79
N LEU A 809 18.55 24.27 2.89
CA LEU A 809 18.47 25.19 1.74
C LEU A 809 19.70 25.05 0.83
N GLU A 810 20.90 25.00 1.42
CA GLU A 810 22.15 24.78 0.68
C GLU A 810 22.17 23.41 -0.04
N ASP A 811 21.91 22.31 0.70
CA ASP A 811 21.86 20.95 0.14
C ASP A 811 20.80 20.80 -0.97
N ALA A 812 19.64 21.42 -0.82
CA ALA A 812 18.59 21.44 -1.83
C ALA A 812 19.04 22.16 -3.13
N ARG A 813 19.76 23.28 -3.01
CA ARG A 813 20.31 23.98 -4.18
C ARG A 813 21.32 23.10 -4.91
N TRP A 814 22.15 22.34 -4.20
CA TRP A 814 23.10 21.40 -4.82
C TRP A 814 22.40 20.21 -5.50
N ASP A 815 21.43 19.57 -4.82
CA ASP A 815 20.72 18.40 -5.36
C ASP A 815 19.93 18.74 -6.64
N LEU A 816 19.20 19.86 -6.66
CA LEU A 816 18.49 20.31 -7.85
C LEU A 816 19.43 20.82 -8.96
N THR A 817 20.56 21.42 -8.59
CA THR A 817 21.61 21.76 -9.58
C THR A 817 22.15 20.52 -10.30
N ALA A 818 22.30 19.40 -9.59
CA ALA A 818 22.75 18.14 -10.15
C ALA A 818 21.67 17.42 -10.98
N LYS A 819 20.38 17.55 -10.61
CA LYS A 819 19.25 16.82 -11.24
C LYS A 819 18.56 17.57 -12.39
N LEU A 820 18.39 18.89 -12.27
CA LEU A 820 17.60 19.71 -13.19
C LEU A 820 18.46 20.68 -14.02
N GLY A 821 19.52 21.20 -13.42
CA GLY A 821 20.44 22.17 -14.03
C GLY A 821 20.73 23.35 -13.09
N LYS A 822 21.76 24.15 -13.41
CA LYS A 822 22.14 25.34 -12.63
C LYS A 822 21.07 26.45 -12.65
N ASP A 823 20.34 26.54 -13.75
CA ASP A 823 19.32 27.56 -13.98
C ASP A 823 18.01 27.20 -13.26
N VAL A 824 17.54 28.08 -12.38
CA VAL A 824 16.31 27.89 -11.61
C VAL A 824 15.05 28.03 -12.45
N ASP A 825 15.10 28.80 -13.55
CA ASP A 825 13.95 28.98 -14.46
C ASP A 825 13.68 27.70 -15.26
N SER A 826 14.63 26.76 -15.27
CA SER A 826 14.46 25.42 -15.83
C SER A 826 13.80 24.41 -14.87
N TRP A 827 13.67 24.75 -13.59
CA TRP A 827 13.21 23.81 -12.56
C TRP A 827 11.70 23.64 -12.60
N SER A 828 11.25 22.40 -12.37
CA SER A 828 9.83 22.07 -12.25
C SER A 828 9.65 20.78 -11.46
N TRP A 829 8.60 20.71 -10.64
CA TRP A 829 8.39 19.57 -9.74
C TRP A 829 8.30 18.24 -10.50
N GLY A 830 7.50 18.18 -11.56
CA GLY A 830 7.29 16.98 -12.37
C GLY A 830 8.52 16.52 -13.17
N ARG A 831 9.59 17.33 -13.34
CA ARG A 831 10.86 16.83 -13.88
C ARG A 831 11.60 15.92 -12.88
N LEU A 832 11.33 16.07 -11.59
CA LEU A 832 11.77 15.17 -10.52
C LEU A 832 10.71 14.08 -10.26
N HIS A 833 9.46 14.52 -10.14
CA HIS A 833 8.31 13.72 -9.71
C HIS A 833 7.66 13.03 -10.90
N ARG A 834 8.20 11.85 -11.23
CA ARG A 834 7.88 11.11 -12.45
C ARG A 834 7.23 9.77 -12.19
N LEU A 835 6.14 9.54 -12.91
CA LEU A 835 5.46 8.26 -13.02
C LEU A 835 6.05 7.45 -14.17
N GLU A 836 6.68 6.32 -13.84
CA GLU A 836 6.99 5.26 -14.79
C GLU A 836 5.98 4.12 -14.59
N LEU A 837 5.27 3.73 -15.66
CA LEU A 837 4.38 2.58 -15.61
C LEU A 837 5.15 1.32 -16.02
N LYS A 838 5.25 0.36 -15.11
CA LYS A 838 6.05 -0.87 -15.30
C LYS A 838 5.18 -2.11 -15.39
N ASN A 839 5.44 -2.93 -16.42
CA ASN A 839 4.87 -4.27 -16.52
C ASN A 839 5.46 -5.11 -15.38
N GLN A 840 4.58 -5.66 -14.55
CA GLN A 840 4.96 -6.22 -13.24
C GLN A 840 5.66 -7.58 -13.29
N THR A 841 5.83 -8.17 -14.48
CA THR A 841 6.36 -9.53 -14.63
C THR A 841 7.63 -9.57 -15.48
N LEU A 842 7.64 -8.84 -16.59
CA LEU A 842 8.77 -8.80 -17.55
C LEU A 842 9.29 -7.37 -17.79
N GLY A 843 8.73 -6.37 -17.10
CA GLY A 843 9.16 -4.96 -17.15
C GLY A 843 9.96 -4.48 -15.94
N THR A 844 10.04 -5.28 -14.87
CA THR A 844 10.75 -4.99 -13.62
C THR A 844 12.20 -5.49 -13.65
N GLU A 845 12.40 -6.74 -14.07
CA GLU A 845 13.71 -7.39 -14.24
C GLU A 845 14.00 -7.75 -15.71
N GLY A 846 15.09 -8.46 -15.97
CA GLY A 846 15.44 -8.94 -17.31
C GLY A 846 16.12 -7.92 -18.24
N PRO A 847 16.24 -8.22 -19.55
CA PRO A 847 16.95 -7.37 -20.50
C PRO A 847 16.26 -6.01 -20.72
N GLY A 848 17.01 -4.90 -20.67
CA GLY A 848 16.45 -3.55 -20.80
C GLY A 848 15.68 -3.25 -22.11
N TRP A 849 15.89 -4.04 -23.18
CA TRP A 849 15.07 -3.93 -24.39
C TRP A 849 13.63 -4.45 -24.20
N LEU A 850 13.45 -5.46 -23.34
CA LEU A 850 12.13 -6.01 -22.99
C LEU A 850 11.38 -5.04 -22.08
N GLN A 851 12.09 -4.44 -21.13
CA GLN A 851 11.57 -3.35 -20.29
C GLN A 851 11.13 -2.16 -21.13
N TRP A 852 11.93 -1.74 -22.13
CA TRP A 852 11.56 -0.68 -23.07
C TRP A 852 10.34 -1.04 -23.97
N VAL A 853 10.18 -2.32 -24.32
CA VAL A 853 9.03 -2.84 -25.08
C VAL A 853 7.73 -2.81 -24.28
N LEU A 854 7.76 -3.13 -22.97
CA LEU A 854 6.57 -3.30 -22.13
C LEU A 854 6.20 -2.06 -21.31
N ASN A 855 7.18 -1.34 -20.76
CA ASN A 855 6.95 -0.20 -19.85
C ASN A 855 6.54 1.07 -20.62
N ARG A 856 5.94 2.04 -19.92
CA ARG A 856 5.47 3.32 -20.52
C ARG A 856 5.80 4.51 -19.62
N GLY A 857 5.88 5.70 -20.25
CA GLY A 857 6.26 6.96 -19.60
C GLY A 857 7.72 7.35 -19.90
N PRO A 858 8.36 8.19 -19.05
CA PRO A 858 7.80 8.78 -17.82
C PRO A 858 6.79 9.90 -18.10
N TRP A 859 5.80 10.04 -17.22
CA TRP A 859 4.96 11.24 -17.13
C TRP A 859 5.42 12.14 -15.98
N ASN A 860 5.48 13.44 -16.20
CA ASN A 860 5.75 14.44 -15.17
C ASN A 860 4.45 14.68 -14.38
N LEU A 861 4.43 14.48 -13.06
CA LEU A 861 3.24 14.68 -12.22
C LEU A 861 3.35 15.92 -11.31
N GLY A 862 2.19 16.44 -10.91
CA GLY A 862 2.01 17.29 -9.75
C GLY A 862 1.23 16.54 -8.66
N GLY A 863 1.28 17.06 -7.44
CA GLY A 863 0.78 16.42 -6.21
C GLY A 863 1.92 16.09 -5.24
N GLY A 864 1.61 15.28 -4.23
CA GLY A 864 2.59 14.82 -3.24
C GLY A 864 1.93 13.89 -2.21
N GLU A 865 2.74 13.12 -1.48
CA GLU A 865 2.32 12.07 -0.54
C GLU A 865 1.11 12.42 0.36
N ALA A 866 1.09 13.60 0.98
CA ALA A 866 0.03 14.04 1.89
C ALA A 866 -0.90 15.12 1.29
N ALA A 867 -0.83 15.38 -0.01
CA ALA A 867 -1.82 16.18 -0.75
C ALA A 867 -3.05 15.32 -1.08
N VAL A 868 -4.20 15.92 -1.43
CA VAL A 868 -5.40 15.14 -1.78
C VAL A 868 -5.16 14.34 -3.05
N ASN A 869 -4.54 14.98 -4.05
CA ASN A 869 -3.92 14.30 -5.19
C ASN A 869 -2.61 13.62 -4.74
N ALA A 870 -2.74 12.46 -4.13
CA ALA A 870 -1.65 11.78 -3.43
C ALA A 870 -0.72 11.02 -4.40
N THR A 871 0.08 11.76 -5.16
CA THR A 871 1.20 11.21 -5.93
C THR A 871 2.39 11.03 -4.98
N GLY A 872 2.57 9.80 -4.52
CA GLY A 872 3.54 9.42 -3.50
C GLY A 872 4.98 9.42 -3.98
N TRP A 873 5.90 9.78 -3.09
CA TRP A 873 7.35 9.64 -3.27
C TRP A 873 7.99 9.48 -1.89
N ASN A 874 9.18 8.89 -1.79
CA ASN A 874 9.85 8.67 -0.51
C ASN A 874 10.98 9.70 -0.33
N ALA A 875 10.94 10.49 0.74
CA ALA A 875 11.92 11.52 1.05
C ALA A 875 13.32 10.95 1.35
N ALA A 876 13.45 9.76 1.94
CA ALA A 876 14.74 9.09 2.04
C ALA A 876 15.26 8.69 0.64
N GLY A 877 14.46 7.96 -0.14
CA GLY A 877 14.85 7.41 -1.45
C GLY A 877 15.07 8.43 -2.57
N GLY A 878 14.09 9.29 -2.82
CA GLY A 878 14.09 10.26 -3.90
C GLY A 878 12.70 10.50 -4.51
N TYR A 879 12.63 11.49 -5.41
CA TYR A 879 11.38 12.11 -5.89
C TYR A 879 10.51 11.24 -6.83
N GLY A 880 10.94 10.03 -7.19
CA GLY A 880 10.19 9.15 -8.10
C GLY A 880 8.81 8.78 -7.55
N VAL A 881 7.83 8.58 -8.43
CA VAL A 881 6.46 8.29 -8.01
C VAL A 881 6.31 6.81 -7.62
N LEU A 882 5.88 6.56 -6.38
CA LEU A 882 5.82 5.21 -5.77
C LEU A 882 4.39 4.69 -5.57
N TRP A 883 3.42 5.57 -5.32
CA TRP A 883 1.98 5.25 -5.30
C TRP A 883 1.19 6.40 -5.90
N VAL A 884 0.03 6.09 -6.47
CA VAL A 884 -0.85 7.07 -7.14
C VAL A 884 -2.33 6.68 -6.97
N PRO A 885 -3.28 7.63 -7.15
CA PRO A 885 -4.70 7.33 -7.38
C PRO A 885 -4.91 6.31 -8.52
N SER A 886 -4.93 5.02 -8.18
CA SER A 886 -4.94 3.88 -9.11
C SER A 886 -6.21 3.82 -9.98
N MET A 887 -7.29 4.38 -9.45
CA MET A 887 -8.45 4.82 -10.20
C MET A 887 -9.01 6.09 -9.53
N ARG A 888 -9.94 6.78 -10.19
CA ARG A 888 -10.80 7.81 -9.58
C ARG A 888 -12.26 7.59 -9.98
N MET A 889 -13.21 7.95 -9.12
CA MET A 889 -14.61 8.09 -9.51
C MET A 889 -15.35 9.19 -8.76
N VAL A 890 -16.43 9.68 -9.38
CA VAL A 890 -17.48 10.50 -8.77
C VAL A 890 -18.85 9.99 -9.23
N VAL A 891 -19.60 9.32 -8.34
CA VAL A 891 -20.94 8.77 -8.62
C VAL A 891 -22.03 9.80 -8.32
N ASN A 892 -23.05 9.88 -9.18
CA ASN A 892 -24.12 10.86 -9.12
C ASN A 892 -25.49 10.20 -8.86
N LEU A 893 -25.94 10.19 -7.61
CA LEU A 893 -27.14 9.46 -7.16
C LEU A 893 -28.47 10.12 -7.58
N LYS A 894 -28.44 11.13 -8.47
CA LYS A 894 -29.63 11.61 -9.19
C LYS A 894 -29.79 10.98 -10.57
N ASP A 895 -28.68 10.59 -11.18
CA ASP A 895 -28.55 10.37 -12.62
C ASP A 895 -27.23 9.64 -12.87
N LEU A 896 -27.28 8.30 -12.85
CA LEU A 896 -26.08 7.46 -12.87
C LEU A 896 -25.28 7.64 -14.18
N ASP A 897 -25.94 7.96 -15.29
CA ASP A 897 -25.32 8.29 -16.59
C ASP A 897 -24.53 9.63 -16.57
N LYS A 898 -24.66 10.42 -15.50
CA LYS A 898 -23.83 11.61 -15.22
C LYS A 898 -22.71 11.34 -14.22
N SER A 899 -22.49 10.08 -13.82
CA SER A 899 -21.33 9.68 -13.02
C SER A 899 -20.06 9.73 -13.87
N LYS A 900 -18.91 9.72 -13.18
CA LYS A 900 -17.58 9.93 -13.76
C LYS A 900 -16.57 8.95 -13.19
N TRP A 901 -15.63 8.49 -14.01
CA TRP A 901 -14.62 7.50 -13.63
C TRP A 901 -13.34 7.67 -14.47
N ILE A 902 -12.20 7.17 -14.00
CA ILE A 902 -11.02 6.90 -14.84
C ILE A 902 -10.08 5.89 -14.15
N ASN A 903 -9.42 5.03 -14.94
CA ASN A 903 -8.39 4.12 -14.47
C ASN A 903 -6.98 4.70 -14.77
N LEU A 904 -5.95 4.28 -14.02
CA LEU A 904 -4.55 4.70 -14.25
C LEU A 904 -4.02 4.32 -15.64
N THR A 905 -4.50 3.19 -16.18
CA THR A 905 -4.15 2.64 -17.50
C THR A 905 -5.43 2.26 -18.24
N GLY A 906 -5.32 1.59 -19.39
CA GLY A 906 -6.49 1.12 -20.13
C GLY A 906 -7.12 -0.18 -19.60
N ALA A 907 -8.13 -0.66 -20.34
CA ALA A 907 -8.87 -1.89 -20.03
C ALA A 907 -8.04 -3.17 -20.20
N SER A 908 -7.15 -3.22 -21.19
CA SER A 908 -6.46 -4.42 -21.65
C SER A 908 -5.15 -4.68 -20.93
N GLY A 909 -4.82 -5.97 -20.75
CA GLY A 909 -3.52 -6.44 -20.27
C GLY A 909 -2.52 -6.72 -21.39
N HIS A 910 -2.98 -6.80 -22.64
CA HIS A 910 -2.14 -7.13 -23.79
C HIS A 910 -1.25 -5.94 -24.16
N ALA A 911 0.07 -6.13 -24.11
CA ALA A 911 1.01 -5.16 -24.62
C ALA A 911 0.69 -4.80 -26.09
N TYR A 912 0.68 -3.50 -26.38
CA TYR A 912 0.31 -2.91 -27.68
C TYR A 912 -1.16 -3.00 -28.09
N ASN A 913 -2.08 -3.45 -27.23
CA ASN A 913 -3.50 -3.17 -27.46
C ASN A 913 -3.76 -1.67 -27.33
N ASP A 914 -4.70 -1.13 -28.11
CA ASP A 914 -5.03 0.31 -28.07
C ASP A 914 -5.50 0.74 -26.66
N HIS A 915 -6.21 -0.16 -25.95
CA HIS A 915 -6.66 0.03 -24.57
C HIS A 915 -5.63 -0.44 -23.52
N TYR A 916 -4.33 -0.32 -23.77
CA TYR A 916 -3.28 -0.59 -22.77
C TYR A 916 -2.99 0.64 -21.89
N THR A 917 -2.90 1.84 -22.48
CA THR A 917 -2.62 3.13 -21.78
C THR A 917 -3.38 4.33 -22.35
N ASP A 918 -4.50 4.11 -23.04
CA ASP A 918 -5.37 5.16 -23.61
C ASP A 918 -5.91 6.17 -22.58
N GLN A 919 -6.11 5.72 -21.33
CA GLN A 919 -6.62 6.57 -20.25
C GLN A 919 -5.53 7.40 -19.54
N THR A 920 -4.27 6.96 -19.56
CA THR A 920 -3.20 7.54 -18.70
C THR A 920 -2.99 9.02 -18.96
N GLU A 921 -3.03 9.46 -20.22
CA GLU A 921 -2.82 10.87 -20.61
C GLU A 921 -3.99 11.80 -20.25
N LYS A 922 -5.15 11.25 -19.88
CA LYS A 922 -6.28 11.97 -19.28
C LYS A 922 -6.18 11.94 -17.75
N TRP A 923 -5.80 10.79 -17.20
CA TRP A 923 -5.57 10.56 -15.77
C TRP A 923 -4.53 11.53 -15.19
N THR A 924 -3.45 11.82 -15.93
CA THR A 924 -2.40 12.78 -15.53
C THR A 924 -2.90 14.22 -15.41
N LYS A 925 -3.94 14.58 -16.18
CA LYS A 925 -4.62 15.88 -16.15
C LYS A 925 -5.79 15.93 -15.17
N GLY A 926 -6.10 14.81 -14.50
CA GLY A 926 -7.27 14.67 -13.65
C GLY A 926 -8.60 14.68 -14.40
N GLU A 927 -8.60 14.46 -15.72
CA GLU A 927 -9.83 14.31 -16.51
C GLU A 927 -10.56 13.01 -16.13
N LEU A 928 -11.90 13.00 -16.20
CA LEU A 928 -12.72 11.81 -15.95
C LEU A 928 -13.62 11.50 -17.14
N LEU A 929 -13.69 10.21 -17.48
CA LEU A 929 -14.54 9.65 -18.53
C LEU A 929 -16.02 9.62 -18.08
N PRO A 930 -16.99 9.72 -19.00
CA PRO A 930 -18.40 9.46 -18.70
C PRO A 930 -18.61 8.02 -18.23
N TRP A 931 -19.44 7.84 -17.20
CA TRP A 931 -19.96 6.52 -16.83
C TRP A 931 -21.34 6.34 -17.45
N ALA A 932 -21.47 5.46 -18.44
CA ALA A 932 -22.77 5.03 -18.93
C ALA A 932 -23.25 3.84 -18.09
N PHE A 933 -24.51 3.86 -17.65
CA PHE A 933 -25.11 2.79 -16.85
C PHE A 933 -26.45 2.33 -17.40
N SER A 934 -27.34 3.25 -17.79
CA SER A 934 -28.63 2.86 -18.38
C SER A 934 -28.44 2.20 -19.75
N ASP A 935 -29.33 1.26 -20.10
CA ASP A 935 -29.35 0.59 -21.42
C ASP A 935 -29.16 1.56 -22.59
N LYS A 936 -29.81 2.73 -22.51
CA LYS A 936 -29.76 3.77 -23.55
C LYS A 936 -28.41 4.47 -23.60
N ALA A 937 -27.81 4.77 -22.45
CA ALA A 937 -26.48 5.40 -22.40
C ALA A 937 -25.40 4.41 -22.86
N VAL A 938 -25.44 3.16 -22.36
CA VAL A 938 -24.50 2.11 -22.74
C VAL A 938 -24.60 1.80 -24.23
N GLU A 939 -25.81 1.62 -24.77
CA GLU A 939 -26.04 1.44 -26.20
C GLU A 939 -25.50 2.62 -27.03
N GLY A 940 -25.67 3.86 -26.53
CA GLY A 940 -25.14 5.07 -27.16
C GLY A 940 -23.62 5.23 -27.08
N SER A 941 -22.95 4.62 -26.11
CA SER A 941 -21.48 4.60 -26.00
C SER A 941 -20.82 3.35 -26.62
N THR A 942 -21.61 2.38 -27.08
CA THR A 942 -21.09 1.09 -27.57
C THR A 942 -20.37 1.23 -28.92
N SER A 943 -19.07 0.92 -28.95
CA SER A 943 -18.26 0.79 -30.16
C SER A 943 -18.32 -0.64 -30.73
N ASP A 944 -18.37 -1.62 -29.83
CA ASP A 944 -18.00 -3.00 -30.07
C ASP A 944 -19.04 -3.94 -29.44
N LYS A 945 -19.51 -4.95 -30.19
CA LYS A 945 -20.54 -5.90 -29.74
C LYS A 945 -20.17 -7.35 -30.03
N LEU A 946 -20.05 -8.13 -28.97
CA LEU A 946 -19.89 -9.58 -29.00
C LEU A 946 -21.14 -10.24 -28.41
N VAL A 947 -21.62 -11.32 -29.04
CA VAL A 947 -22.67 -12.18 -28.47
C VAL A 947 -22.06 -13.54 -28.12
N LEU A 948 -22.21 -13.96 -26.87
CA LEU A 948 -21.86 -15.31 -26.41
C LEU A 948 -23.13 -16.17 -26.47
N ARG A 949 -23.06 -17.34 -27.10
CA ARG A 949 -24.22 -18.24 -27.30
C ARG A 949 -23.94 -19.67 -26.81
N PRO A 950 -24.96 -20.40 -26.31
CA PRO A 950 -24.84 -21.80 -25.87
C PRO A 950 -24.25 -22.78 -26.89
#